data_AF-A0A2K3PAW2-F1
#
_entry.id   AF-A0A2K3PAW2-F1
#
_cell.length_a   1.000
_cell.length_b   1.000
_cell.length_c   1.000
_cell.angle_alpha   90.00
_cell.angle_beta   90.00
_cell.angle_gamma   90.00
#
_symmetry.space_group_name_H-M   'P 1'
#
loop_
_entity.id
_entity.type
_entity.pdbx_description
1 polymer ?
#
loop_
_entity_poly.entity_id
_entity_poly.type
_entity_poly.pdbx_seq_one_letter_code
_entity_poly.pdbx_strand_id
1 'polypeptide(L)'
;EEEEDDEEEDDEEEEDEEEEDEEEEDGESSDSESSKEDEDDTDVVMLPVLEDDVGNVSKWKESLAERTLARKATSLKQVVYGESTNNSTSMNEEYDSGEDDEDFFLPIEEQMKKQKSRHGPDDTMVDAEDCSKCVKLMSQKWNEKDNEEIRNRFVSGNLAKAALRNSQQKANTEEKDDVYGDFEDLETGENYKFYLTDNATTTQMGVDSVAEERRLEKLAKRAIFDSQYPFLLSIYLSNMNGCPSGGGFFNLYMSCFTTSSPPKLKEEETGNENEAKIHRDQPNESNYLDKLKEDIELQKQTNIAELNDLDEDTRLELEGFRTGTYLRLEVHNVPYEMVEHFDPYHPILVGGVGLGEENVGYMQARLKRHRWHKKVLKTRDPIIVSVGWRRYQTTPVYAIEDHNGRHRMLKYTPEHMHCLAMFWGPLAPPNTGIIAVQTLSNNQATFRITATAVVVEFNHAARIMKKIKLVGYPCKIFKKTALIKDMFTSDLEVPRFEGAAIRTVSGIRGQIKKVAKEELGNKPKRKGGQTKEGIARCTFEDKILMSDIVFLRAWTQVEVPQFYNPLTTALQPRDQTWKGMRTVAELRRDHNLPIPVNKDSLYKKIERKPRKFNPVVIPKKLQANLPFESKPKHQPKRKRPRLEERRQKGVIDESHERKIRGLVQQLQLMNNTKMKKRNLKEKEKKKAWEKEKKKEEELSKKRKREERREKYRKEDKLNKKSRRA
;
A
#
# COMPACT_ATOMS: atom_id res chain seq x y z
N GLU A 1 -33.05 20.03 11.79
CA GLU A 1 -32.45 20.13 10.45
C GLU A 1 -30.97 20.18 10.71
N GLU A 2 -30.35 19.03 10.53
CA GLU A 2 -28.96 18.73 10.85
C GLU A 2 -28.04 19.41 9.82
N GLU A 3 -26.93 19.96 10.29
CA GLU A 3 -25.72 20.19 9.48
C GLU A 3 -24.69 19.22 10.05
N GLU A 4 -24.18 18.31 9.22
CA GLU A 4 -23.17 17.30 9.60
C GLU A 4 -21.77 17.93 9.50
N ASP A 5 -20.88 17.56 10.42
CA ASP A 5 -19.52 18.11 10.51
C ASP A 5 -18.57 17.45 9.48
N ASP A 6 -17.89 18.26 8.66
CA ASP A 6 -16.66 17.88 7.95
C ASP A 6 -15.47 18.46 8.75
N GLU A 7 -14.69 17.63 9.45
CA GLU A 7 -13.45 18.03 10.12
C GLU A 7 -12.25 17.83 9.18
N GLU A 8 -11.55 18.92 8.83
CA GLU A 8 -10.21 18.88 8.22
C GLU A 8 -9.18 19.04 9.36
N GLU A 9 -8.28 18.05 9.52
CA GLU A 9 -7.12 18.14 10.42
C GLU A 9 -5.90 18.65 9.62
N ASP A 10 -5.30 19.74 10.10
CA ASP A 10 -4.04 20.29 9.58
C ASP A 10 -2.89 19.76 10.46
N ASP A 11 -2.05 18.87 9.93
CA ASP A 11 -0.79 18.45 10.57
C ASP A 11 0.35 19.39 10.11
N GLU A 12 1.06 19.98 11.07
CA GLU A 12 2.26 20.80 10.86
C GLU A 12 3.51 19.99 11.29
N GLU A 13 4.37 19.61 10.33
CA GLU A 13 5.74 19.15 10.59
C GLU A 13 6.71 20.20 10.00
N GLU A 14 7.72 20.62 10.77
CA GLU A 14 8.74 21.59 10.33
C GLU A 14 9.92 20.90 9.62
N GLU A 15 10.53 21.60 8.66
CA GLU A 15 11.72 21.18 7.88
C GLU A 15 13.04 21.64 8.56
N ASP A 16 14.18 21.19 8.02
CA ASP A 16 15.53 21.82 7.96
C ASP A 16 16.60 20.70 7.81
N GLU A 17 17.09 20.39 6.59
CA GLU A 17 18.30 20.92 5.87
C GLU A 17 19.63 20.26 6.36
N GLU A 18 20.38 19.47 5.58
CA GLU A 18 21.22 19.74 4.35
C GLU A 18 22.41 20.69 4.69
N GLU A 19 23.72 20.39 4.53
CA GLU A 19 24.59 19.96 3.38
C GLU A 19 25.54 18.73 3.75
N GLU A 20 26.09 17.84 2.88
CA GLU A 20 27.38 17.80 2.10
C GLU A 20 28.70 17.54 2.94
N ASP A 21 29.85 16.95 2.51
CA ASP A 21 30.31 16.19 1.30
C ASP A 21 31.68 15.44 1.52
N GLU A 22 32.14 14.62 0.53
CA GLU A 22 33.56 14.33 0.07
C GLU A 22 34.69 13.85 1.08
N GLU A 23 35.83 13.17 0.75
CA GLU A 23 36.38 12.43 -0.43
C GLU A 23 37.61 11.50 -0.06
N GLU A 24 38.09 10.71 -1.05
CA GLU A 24 39.48 10.19 -1.33
C GLU A 24 40.31 9.25 -0.39
N GLU A 25 41.02 8.33 -1.09
CA GLU A 25 42.31 7.56 -0.95
C GLU A 25 43.19 7.64 0.35
N ASP A 26 44.23 6.81 0.62
CA ASP A 26 45.04 5.85 -0.18
C ASP A 26 45.86 4.86 0.73
N GLY A 27 46.61 3.89 0.16
CA GLY A 27 47.84 3.36 0.81
C GLY A 27 48.11 1.82 0.81
N GLU A 28 49.32 1.43 0.39
CA GLU A 28 49.78 0.02 0.23
C GLU A 28 50.82 -0.45 1.30
N SER A 29 51.44 -1.61 1.03
CA SER A 29 52.62 -2.25 1.65
C SER A 29 52.41 -3.04 2.96
N SER A 30 53.27 -3.99 3.35
CA SER A 30 54.20 -4.96 2.71
C SER A 30 55.03 -5.58 3.86
N ASP A 31 55.82 -6.62 3.55
CA ASP A 31 56.93 -7.20 4.33
C ASP A 31 56.48 -8.16 5.46
N SER A 32 56.87 -9.45 5.56
CA SER A 32 58.01 -10.28 5.12
C SER A 32 59.11 -10.48 6.16
N GLU A 33 59.28 -11.72 6.63
CA GLU A 33 60.53 -12.35 7.12
C GLU A 33 60.20 -13.80 7.61
N SER A 34 61.11 -14.76 7.80
CA SER A 34 62.19 -15.32 6.94
C SER A 34 63.23 -16.10 7.80
N SER A 35 63.02 -17.40 8.05
CA SER A 35 64.06 -18.39 8.42
C SER A 35 63.48 -19.82 8.22
N LYS A 36 64.15 -20.82 7.60
CA LYS A 36 65.52 -21.40 7.75
C LYS A 36 65.68 -22.23 9.04
N GLU A 37 66.25 -23.44 9.06
CA GLU A 37 66.79 -24.39 8.04
C GLU A 37 66.56 -25.84 8.59
N ASP A 38 66.72 -26.95 7.84
CA ASP A 38 67.98 -27.70 7.59
C ASP A 38 67.78 -28.80 6.49
N GLU A 39 68.88 -29.32 5.92
CA GLU A 39 68.99 -30.15 4.68
C GLU A 39 69.58 -31.57 4.97
N ASP A 40 69.53 -32.63 4.12
CA ASP A 40 68.91 -32.82 2.78
C ASP A 40 68.01 -34.10 2.73
N ASP A 41 68.24 -35.27 2.08
CA ASP A 41 69.33 -35.91 1.30
C ASP A 41 68.70 -36.90 0.25
N THR A 42 69.49 -37.43 -0.69
CA THR A 42 69.01 -37.89 -2.03
C THR A 42 69.21 -39.39 -2.36
N ASP A 43 68.42 -39.94 -3.33
CA ASP A 43 69.03 -40.67 -4.48
C ASP A 43 68.11 -41.01 -5.71
N VAL A 44 68.78 -40.99 -6.87
CA VAL A 44 68.53 -41.44 -8.27
C VAL A 44 67.22 -42.13 -8.78
N VAL A 45 66.60 -41.44 -9.75
CA VAL A 45 65.99 -41.85 -11.06
C VAL A 45 65.97 -43.33 -11.52
N MET A 46 64.77 -43.88 -11.86
CA MET A 46 64.57 -44.68 -13.11
C MET A 46 63.10 -44.83 -13.57
N LEU A 47 62.88 -45.04 -14.88
CA LEU A 47 61.59 -45.34 -15.52
C LEU A 47 61.45 -46.83 -15.90
N PRO A 48 60.27 -47.44 -15.66
CA PRO A 48 59.60 -48.34 -16.60
C PRO A 48 58.32 -47.64 -17.13
N VAL A 49 57.98 -47.62 -18.42
CA VAL A 49 57.73 -48.74 -19.36
C VAL A 49 56.45 -49.51 -19.03
N LEU A 50 55.60 -49.68 -20.04
CA LEU A 50 54.25 -50.24 -19.96
C LEU A 50 54.26 -51.75 -19.69
N GLU A 51 53.44 -52.20 -18.75
CA GLU A 51 52.79 -53.52 -18.81
C GLU A 51 51.30 -53.34 -18.46
N ASP A 52 50.42 -53.95 -19.25
CA ASP A 52 48.98 -54.03 -19.00
C ASP A 52 48.64 -55.11 -17.94
N ASP A 53 47.37 -55.14 -17.52
CA ASP A 53 46.70 -56.22 -16.75
C ASP A 53 47.00 -56.38 -15.24
N VAL A 54 46.31 -55.57 -14.40
CA VAL A 54 45.75 -56.05 -13.12
C VAL A 54 44.34 -55.49 -12.86
N GLY A 55 43.40 -55.75 -13.79
CA GLY A 55 42.07 -55.14 -13.80
C GLY A 55 41.03 -55.69 -12.80
N ASN A 56 41.24 -55.63 -11.47
CA ASN A 56 40.21 -56.11 -10.53
C ASN A 56 40.09 -55.49 -9.11
N VAL A 57 41.02 -54.65 -8.64
CA VAL A 57 41.06 -54.26 -7.20
C VAL A 57 39.94 -53.30 -6.76
N SER A 58 39.31 -52.56 -7.68
CA SER A 58 38.19 -51.64 -7.34
C SER A 58 36.84 -52.35 -7.14
N LYS A 59 36.58 -53.45 -7.86
CA LYS A 59 35.24 -54.06 -7.95
C LYS A 59 34.69 -54.60 -6.63
N TRP A 60 35.56 -54.98 -5.69
CA TRP A 60 35.10 -55.41 -4.37
C TRP A 60 34.77 -54.24 -3.44
N LYS A 61 35.34 -53.03 -3.67
CA LYS A 61 34.90 -51.79 -3.00
C LYS A 61 33.58 -51.30 -3.58
N GLU A 62 33.42 -51.34 -4.90
CA GLU A 62 32.14 -51.07 -5.57
C GLU A 62 31.06 -52.02 -5.03
N SER A 63 31.31 -53.34 -5.04
CA SER A 63 30.36 -54.32 -4.47
C SER A 63 30.17 -54.21 -2.95
N LEU A 64 31.07 -53.55 -2.21
CA LEU A 64 30.83 -53.22 -0.80
C LEU A 64 29.90 -52.00 -0.67
N ALA A 65 30.08 -50.97 -1.50
CA ALA A 65 29.23 -49.79 -1.55
C ALA A 65 27.82 -50.11 -2.07
N GLU A 66 27.69 -50.93 -3.11
CA GLU A 66 26.41 -51.49 -3.58
C GLU A 66 25.71 -52.27 -2.45
N ARG A 67 26.45 -53.07 -1.67
CA ARG A 67 25.90 -53.84 -0.54
C ARG A 67 25.58 -53.00 0.69
N THR A 68 26.11 -51.78 0.84
CA THR A 68 25.67 -50.85 1.88
C THR A 68 24.50 -49.99 1.40
N LEU A 69 24.46 -49.60 0.13
CA LEU A 69 23.30 -48.97 -0.50
C LEU A 69 22.07 -49.89 -0.49
N ALA A 70 22.22 -51.15 -0.91
CA ALA A 70 21.19 -52.20 -0.80
C ALA A 70 20.87 -52.65 0.64
N ARG A 71 21.44 -51.99 1.65
CA ARG A 71 21.10 -52.13 3.07
C ARG A 71 20.64 -50.83 3.73
N LYS A 72 20.65 -49.69 3.03
CA LYS A 72 19.86 -48.52 3.45
C LYS A 72 18.39 -48.88 3.28
N ALA A 73 17.56 -48.54 4.26
CA ALA A 73 16.11 -48.58 4.07
C ALA A 73 15.73 -47.56 2.98
N THR A 74 14.74 -47.89 2.15
CA THR A 74 14.21 -46.98 1.12
C THR A 74 13.78 -45.66 1.75
N SER A 75 14.47 -44.57 1.40
CA SER A 75 14.18 -43.26 1.99
C SER A 75 12.81 -42.77 1.56
N LEU A 76 12.01 -42.24 2.48
CA LEU A 76 10.67 -41.72 2.18
C LEU A 76 10.72 -40.65 1.05
N LYS A 77 11.78 -39.84 0.99
CA LYS A 77 12.00 -38.88 -0.11
C LYS A 77 12.09 -39.57 -1.47
N GLN A 78 12.77 -40.73 -1.54
CA GLN A 78 12.92 -41.51 -2.78
C GLN A 78 11.64 -42.26 -3.15
N VAL A 79 10.78 -42.60 -2.17
CA VAL A 79 9.45 -43.20 -2.45
C VAL A 79 8.45 -42.14 -2.94
N VAL A 80 8.54 -40.91 -2.45
CA VAL A 80 7.61 -39.81 -2.80
C VAL A 80 8.02 -39.05 -4.06
N TYR A 81 9.32 -38.89 -4.33
CA TYR A 81 9.85 -38.09 -5.45
C TYR A 81 10.75 -38.85 -6.41
N GLY A 82 11.08 -40.13 -6.15
CA GLY A 82 11.88 -40.93 -7.06
C GLY A 82 11.06 -41.43 -8.25
N GLU A 83 11.64 -41.36 -9.45
CA GLU A 83 11.06 -41.99 -10.62
C GLU A 83 10.96 -43.51 -10.41
N SER A 84 9.78 -44.08 -10.65
CA SER A 84 9.57 -45.52 -10.54
C SER A 84 10.31 -46.23 -11.67
N THR A 85 11.39 -46.94 -11.30
CA THR A 85 12.31 -47.62 -12.23
C THR A 85 11.67 -48.86 -12.85
N ASN A 86 10.78 -48.64 -13.82
CA ASN A 86 10.09 -49.64 -14.64
C ASN A 86 11.05 -50.36 -15.61
N ASN A 87 12.08 -51.02 -15.07
CA ASN A 87 12.99 -51.89 -15.80
C ASN A 87 12.31 -53.24 -16.15
N SER A 88 11.31 -53.21 -17.02
CA SER A 88 10.86 -54.40 -17.76
C SER A 88 11.62 -54.51 -19.08
N THR A 89 12.38 -55.60 -19.23
CA THR A 89 13.32 -55.88 -20.32
C THR A 89 12.79 -55.62 -21.73
N SER A 90 13.68 -55.12 -22.59
CA SER A 90 13.49 -54.85 -24.02
C SER A 90 12.69 -55.90 -24.79
N MET A 91 11.68 -55.44 -25.54
CA MET A 91 11.23 -56.04 -26.79
C MET A 91 11.04 -54.93 -27.84
N ASN A 92 11.51 -55.22 -29.05
CA ASN A 92 11.73 -54.36 -30.22
C ASN A 92 10.84 -53.12 -30.43
N GLU A 93 11.47 -52.07 -30.97
CA GLU A 93 10.80 -51.11 -31.85
C GLU A 93 10.30 -51.81 -33.11
N GLU A 94 9.04 -51.62 -33.48
CA GLU A 94 8.56 -51.79 -34.86
C GLU A 94 7.56 -50.65 -35.13
N TYR A 95 7.73 -49.96 -36.26
CA TYR A 95 6.93 -48.79 -36.60
C TYR A 95 5.54 -49.21 -37.08
N ASP A 96 4.48 -48.61 -36.51
CA ASP A 96 3.27 -48.34 -37.28
C ASP A 96 2.67 -46.99 -36.90
N SER A 97 1.94 -46.37 -37.83
CA SER A 97 1.40 -45.02 -37.73
C SER A 97 -0.09 -45.03 -38.05
N GLY A 98 -0.93 -44.89 -37.03
CA GLY A 98 -2.39 -44.84 -37.16
C GLY A 98 -3.01 -43.83 -36.21
N GLU A 99 -3.79 -42.90 -36.78
CA GLU A 99 -4.80 -42.12 -36.07
C GLU A 99 -6.09 -42.98 -36.00
N ASP A 100 -6.81 -42.99 -34.86
CA ASP A 100 -8.23 -43.38 -34.83
C ASP A 100 -8.92 -42.90 -33.51
N ASP A 101 -9.88 -41.98 -33.64
CA ASP A 101 -10.60 -41.31 -32.53
C ASP A 101 -11.93 -42.02 -32.14
N GLU A 102 -11.91 -43.34 -31.85
CA GLU A 102 -13.16 -44.13 -31.64
C GLU A 102 -13.47 -44.57 -30.20
N ASP A 103 -12.55 -44.44 -29.23
CA ASP A 103 -12.75 -44.95 -27.85
C ASP A 103 -13.56 -44.00 -26.90
N PHE A 104 -14.11 -42.89 -27.42
CA PHE A 104 -14.78 -41.85 -26.61
C PHE A 104 -16.18 -42.25 -26.08
N PHE A 105 -16.78 -43.36 -26.52
CA PHE A 105 -18.19 -43.71 -26.24
C PHE A 105 -18.43 -45.15 -25.70
N LEU A 106 -17.75 -45.56 -24.64
CA LEU A 106 -18.07 -46.80 -23.89
C LEU A 106 -18.56 -46.54 -22.44
N PRO A 107 -19.71 -47.09 -22.02
CA PRO A 107 -20.22 -46.92 -20.65
C PRO A 107 -19.34 -47.55 -19.55
N ILE A 108 -19.14 -46.81 -18.46
CA ILE A 108 -18.18 -47.07 -17.37
C ILE A 108 -18.37 -48.44 -16.67
N GLU A 109 -19.59 -49.01 -16.66
CA GLU A 109 -19.89 -50.23 -15.89
C GLU A 109 -19.21 -51.53 -16.38
N GLU A 110 -18.75 -51.59 -17.63
CA GLU A 110 -18.10 -52.80 -18.15
C GLU A 110 -16.59 -52.84 -17.88
N GLN A 111 -15.90 -51.69 -17.83
CA GLN A 111 -14.47 -51.64 -17.45
C GLN A 111 -14.26 -52.17 -16.02
N MET A 112 -15.13 -51.80 -15.08
CA MET A 112 -15.06 -52.26 -13.68
C MET A 112 -15.21 -53.78 -13.48
N LYS A 113 -15.71 -54.52 -14.48
CA LYS A 113 -15.86 -55.98 -14.39
C LYS A 113 -14.59 -56.75 -14.81
N LYS A 114 -13.71 -56.17 -15.64
CA LYS A 114 -12.48 -56.84 -16.09
C LYS A 114 -11.32 -56.78 -15.08
N GLN A 115 -11.25 -55.75 -14.23
CA GLN A 115 -10.17 -55.60 -13.24
C GLN A 115 -10.29 -56.52 -12.01
N LYS A 116 -11.47 -57.09 -11.72
CA LYS A 116 -11.72 -57.82 -10.45
C LYS A 116 -11.31 -59.30 -10.41
N SER A 117 -10.54 -59.78 -11.38
CA SER A 117 -10.23 -61.22 -11.50
C SER A 117 -8.75 -61.56 -11.77
N ARG A 118 -7.80 -60.65 -11.46
CA ARG A 118 -6.35 -60.91 -11.55
C ARG A 118 -5.49 -60.05 -10.60
N HIS A 119 -5.50 -60.35 -9.31
CA HIS A 119 -4.34 -60.14 -8.43
C HIS A 119 -4.38 -61.03 -7.18
N GLY A 120 -3.20 -61.49 -6.75
CA GLY A 120 -2.95 -61.91 -5.37
C GLY A 120 -2.50 -60.70 -4.54
N PRO A 121 -2.04 -60.90 -3.29
CA PRO A 121 -1.39 -59.82 -2.54
C PRO A 121 -0.02 -59.52 -3.16
N ASP A 122 0.13 -58.32 -3.71
CA ASP A 122 1.41 -57.74 -4.12
C ASP A 122 1.51 -56.34 -3.51
N ASP A 123 2.68 -55.99 -2.95
CA ASP A 123 2.77 -55.11 -1.77
C ASP A 123 2.93 -53.61 -2.13
N THR A 124 2.36 -53.19 -3.26
CA THR A 124 2.70 -51.94 -3.96
C THR A 124 1.50 -50.98 -4.15
N MET A 125 0.57 -50.93 -3.20
CA MET A 125 -0.64 -50.10 -3.27
C MET A 125 -0.78 -49.13 -2.08
N VAL A 126 0.08 -48.11 -2.05
CA VAL A 126 0.12 -47.10 -0.96
C VAL A 126 -0.82 -45.91 -1.23
N ASP A 127 -0.95 -45.47 -2.50
CA ASP A 127 -1.71 -44.27 -2.89
C ASP A 127 -3.22 -44.49 -3.04
N ALA A 128 -3.83 -45.23 -2.11
CA ALA A 128 -5.27 -45.54 -2.13
C ALA A 128 -6.16 -44.46 -1.47
N GLU A 129 -5.58 -43.50 -0.73
CA GLU A 129 -6.33 -42.50 0.05
C GLU A 129 -6.60 -41.19 -0.72
N ASP A 130 -7.67 -41.24 -1.52
CA ASP A 130 -8.26 -40.09 -2.22
C ASP A 130 -8.51 -38.88 -1.29
N CYS A 131 -7.70 -37.84 -1.46
CA CYS A 131 -7.72 -36.62 -0.64
C CYS A 131 -9.01 -35.80 -0.73
N SER A 132 -9.93 -36.09 -1.66
CA SER A 132 -11.27 -35.48 -1.66
C SER A 132 -12.17 -36.03 -0.55
N LYS A 133 -11.85 -37.22 -0.02
CA LYS A 133 -12.58 -37.86 1.09
C LYS A 133 -12.05 -37.34 2.44
N CYS A 134 -12.63 -36.25 2.94
CA CYS A 134 -12.44 -35.87 4.33
C CYS A 134 -13.05 -36.94 5.27
N VAL A 135 -12.21 -37.88 5.71
CA VAL A 135 -12.62 -38.97 6.61
C VAL A 135 -13.01 -38.38 7.96
N LYS A 136 -14.32 -38.29 8.21
CA LYS A 136 -14.83 -38.19 9.58
C LYS A 136 -14.38 -39.44 10.32
N LEU A 137 -13.36 -39.29 11.18
CA LEU A 137 -12.82 -40.37 11.99
C LEU A 137 -13.97 -41.02 12.75
N MET A 138 -14.33 -42.25 12.36
CA MET A 138 -15.32 -43.07 13.06
C MET A 138 -14.86 -43.17 14.51
N SER A 139 -15.78 -43.00 15.47
CA SER A 139 -15.45 -42.87 16.90
C SER A 139 -14.82 -44.15 17.46
N GLN A 140 -13.52 -44.28 17.27
CA GLN A 140 -12.69 -45.41 17.66
C GLN A 140 -12.70 -45.48 19.18
N LYS A 141 -13.23 -46.58 19.72
CA LYS A 141 -13.35 -46.76 21.17
C LYS A 141 -12.00 -47.16 21.76
N TRP A 142 -11.23 -46.15 22.16
CA TRP A 142 -10.01 -46.30 22.95
C TRP A 142 -10.32 -47.09 24.24
N ASN A 143 -9.65 -48.22 24.42
CA ASN A 143 -9.74 -49.02 25.63
C ASN A 143 -8.84 -48.45 26.72
N GLU A 144 -9.05 -48.91 27.95
CA GLU A 144 -8.36 -48.39 29.13
C GLU A 144 -6.84 -48.59 29.10
N LYS A 145 -6.35 -49.62 28.36
CA LYS A 145 -4.93 -49.88 28.08
C LYS A 145 -4.35 -48.97 27.00
N ASP A 146 -5.06 -48.78 25.90
CA ASP A 146 -4.65 -47.90 24.79
C ASP A 146 -4.43 -46.46 25.32
N ASN A 147 -5.28 -46.07 26.28
CA ASN A 147 -5.18 -44.83 27.04
C ASN A 147 -3.93 -44.73 27.96
N GLU A 148 -3.17 -45.81 28.21
CA GLU A 148 -1.91 -45.79 28.99
C GLU A 148 -0.70 -45.46 28.11
N GLU A 149 -0.68 -45.98 26.89
CA GLU A 149 0.39 -45.72 25.93
C GLU A 149 0.41 -44.24 25.50
N ILE A 150 -0.77 -43.67 25.21
CA ILE A 150 -0.90 -42.25 24.83
C ILE A 150 -0.88 -41.30 26.04
N ARG A 151 -1.07 -41.78 27.28
CA ARG A 151 -1.14 -40.94 28.50
C ARG A 151 0.10 -40.06 28.68
N ASN A 152 1.28 -40.56 28.30
CA ASN A 152 2.56 -39.85 28.33
C ASN A 152 2.68 -38.71 27.29
N ARG A 153 1.73 -38.55 26.35
CA ARG A 153 1.64 -37.37 25.46
C ARG A 153 0.78 -36.23 26.04
N PHE A 154 -0.02 -36.52 27.06
CA PHE A 154 -0.92 -35.55 27.72
C PHE A 154 -0.36 -35.00 29.05
N VAL A 155 0.76 -35.54 29.53
CA VAL A 155 1.42 -35.12 30.78
C VAL A 155 2.92 -34.99 30.55
N SER A 156 3.52 -33.85 30.91
CA SER A 156 4.97 -33.59 30.81
C SER A 156 5.79 -34.37 31.85
N GLY A 157 5.70 -35.69 31.83
CA GLY A 157 6.45 -36.57 32.73
C GLY A 157 5.97 -38.01 32.65
N ASN A 158 6.90 -38.95 32.41
CA ASN A 158 6.58 -40.37 32.22
C ASN A 158 5.98 -40.99 33.51
N LEU A 159 4.69 -41.31 33.48
CA LEU A 159 3.85 -41.62 34.65
C LEU A 159 4.33 -42.82 35.47
N ALA A 160 5.04 -43.79 34.86
CA ALA A 160 5.65 -44.91 35.58
C ALA A 160 6.65 -44.44 36.65
N LYS A 161 7.42 -43.37 36.36
CA LYS A 161 8.36 -42.73 37.32
C LYS A 161 7.66 -41.85 38.37
N ALA A 162 6.33 -41.71 38.32
CA ALA A 162 5.53 -41.09 39.37
C ALA A 162 4.89 -42.15 40.28
N ALA A 163 4.32 -43.22 39.70
CA ALA A 163 3.74 -44.34 40.46
C ALA A 163 4.74 -44.99 41.43
N LEU A 164 5.99 -45.19 40.99
CA LEU A 164 7.08 -45.70 41.84
C LEU A 164 7.37 -44.82 43.08
N ARG A 165 7.21 -43.49 42.97
CA ARG A 165 7.40 -42.58 44.12
C ARG A 165 6.27 -42.71 45.16
N ASN A 166 5.02 -42.83 44.71
CA ASN A 166 3.88 -43.08 45.60
C ASN A 166 3.99 -44.42 46.35
N SER A 167 4.66 -45.42 45.76
CA SER A 167 4.93 -46.69 46.45
C SER A 167 5.93 -46.56 47.59
N GLN A 168 6.85 -45.58 47.56
CA GLN A 168 7.84 -45.38 48.62
C GLN A 168 7.32 -44.53 49.78
N GLN A 169 6.33 -43.66 49.55
CA GLN A 169 5.73 -42.83 50.62
C GLN A 169 4.79 -43.59 51.56
N LYS A 170 4.41 -44.82 51.24
CA LYS A 170 3.47 -45.62 52.05
C LYS A 170 4.12 -46.43 53.19
N ALA A 171 5.38 -46.14 53.51
CA ALA A 171 6.19 -46.89 54.48
C ALA A 171 6.55 -46.13 55.77
N ASN A 172 6.25 -44.83 55.87
CA ASN A 172 6.44 -44.02 57.08
C ASN A 172 5.17 -43.20 57.34
N THR A 173 4.51 -43.45 58.46
CA THR A 173 3.41 -42.62 58.97
C THR A 173 3.36 -42.79 60.49
N GLU A 174 3.91 -41.82 61.22
CA GLU A 174 3.52 -41.47 62.59
C GLU A 174 4.30 -40.21 63.04
N GLU A 175 3.74 -39.03 62.75
CA GLU A 175 3.57 -37.93 63.71
C GLU A 175 2.56 -36.93 63.12
N LYS A 176 1.99 -36.04 63.95
CA LYS A 176 0.61 -35.56 63.79
C LYS A 176 0.42 -34.25 63.01
N ASP A 177 -0.78 -34.10 62.46
CA ASP A 177 -1.33 -32.84 61.96
C ASP A 177 -1.58 -31.82 63.10
N ASP A 178 -1.26 -30.55 62.83
CA ASP A 178 -1.83 -29.31 63.41
C ASP A 178 -1.33 -28.16 62.51
N VAL A 179 -1.92 -27.91 61.32
CA VAL A 179 -3.20 -27.21 61.04
C VAL A 179 -3.11 -25.68 61.13
N TYR A 180 -2.83 -25.10 59.95
CA TYR A 180 -3.20 -23.74 59.50
C TYR A 180 -2.57 -22.51 60.18
N GLY A 181 -2.61 -21.38 59.46
CA GLY A 181 -2.02 -20.09 59.88
C GLY A 181 -3.06 -19.02 60.17
N ASP A 182 -2.57 -17.86 60.62
CA ASP A 182 -3.35 -16.67 61.00
C ASP A 182 -4.51 -16.37 60.03
N PHE A 183 -5.74 -16.38 60.56
CA PHE A 183 -6.97 -16.17 59.82
C PHE A 183 -7.69 -14.90 60.31
N GLU A 184 -8.16 -14.07 59.38
CA GLU A 184 -8.84 -12.80 59.65
C GLU A 184 -10.31 -12.95 59.22
N ASP A 185 -11.23 -13.03 60.21
CA ASP A 185 -12.61 -13.47 59.96
C ASP A 185 -13.52 -12.31 59.52
N LEU A 186 -13.86 -12.32 58.22
CA LEU A 186 -14.29 -11.15 57.45
C LEU A 186 -15.77 -10.74 57.67
N GLU A 187 -16.48 -11.39 58.60
CA GLU A 187 -17.85 -11.03 59.01
C GLU A 187 -17.94 -10.62 60.50
N THR A 188 -16.86 -10.78 61.30
CA THR A 188 -16.83 -10.46 62.74
C THR A 188 -15.69 -9.52 63.16
N GLY A 189 -14.51 -9.61 62.53
CA GLY A 189 -13.45 -8.60 62.64
C GLY A 189 -12.63 -8.59 63.94
N GLU A 190 -12.49 -9.72 64.65
CA GLU A 190 -11.57 -9.87 65.79
C GLU A 190 -10.31 -10.67 65.40
N ASN A 191 -9.12 -10.12 65.69
CA ASN A 191 -7.84 -10.74 65.34
C ASN A 191 -7.10 -11.24 66.58
N TYR A 192 -6.76 -12.53 66.59
CA TYR A 192 -5.89 -13.12 67.61
C TYR A 192 -4.43 -13.11 67.16
N LYS A 193 -3.52 -12.75 68.08
CA LYS A 193 -2.06 -12.83 67.91
C LYS A 193 -1.39 -13.32 69.18
N PHE A 194 -0.36 -14.14 69.05
CA PHE A 194 0.49 -14.58 70.15
C PHE A 194 1.81 -13.80 70.19
N TYR A 195 2.47 -13.75 71.35
CA TYR A 195 3.61 -12.86 71.63
C TYR A 195 4.68 -13.55 72.50
N LEU A 196 5.89 -12.95 72.56
CA LEU A 196 7.01 -13.20 73.50
C LEU A 196 7.83 -14.50 73.33
N THR A 197 9.15 -14.57 73.61
CA THR A 197 10.28 -13.57 73.62
C THR A 197 11.63 -14.30 73.63
N ASP A 198 12.67 -13.63 73.11
CA ASP A 198 14.07 -13.53 73.56
C ASP A 198 14.73 -14.68 74.37
N ASN A 199 15.80 -15.32 73.84
CA ASN A 199 17.21 -15.03 74.20
C ASN A 199 18.26 -16.10 73.79
N ALA A 200 19.31 -15.61 73.10
CA ALA A 200 20.75 -15.93 73.28
C ALA A 200 21.41 -17.31 72.95
N THR A 201 22.67 -17.17 72.47
CA THR A 201 23.85 -18.08 72.55
C THR A 201 24.01 -19.33 71.65
N THR A 202 24.75 -19.12 70.54
CA THR A 202 26.08 -19.74 70.27
C THR A 202 26.20 -21.09 69.50
N THR A 203 27.02 -21.06 68.44
CA THR A 203 27.67 -22.18 67.67
C THR A 203 26.78 -23.22 66.97
N GLN A 204 27.17 -23.85 65.84
CA GLN A 204 27.96 -23.45 64.66
C GLN A 204 27.92 -24.64 63.65
N MET A 205 28.03 -24.34 62.34
CA MET A 205 28.40 -25.27 61.24
C MET A 205 27.63 -26.60 61.06
N GLY A 206 26.99 -26.79 59.90
CA GLY A 206 26.51 -28.12 59.48
C GLY A 206 25.39 -28.19 58.43
N VAL A 207 24.80 -27.06 58.00
CA VAL A 207 23.54 -27.08 57.23
C VAL A 207 23.72 -26.79 55.73
N ASP A 208 24.76 -26.03 55.34
CA ASP A 208 24.83 -25.43 54.00
C ASP A 208 25.10 -26.44 52.88
N SER A 209 25.96 -27.45 53.09
CA SER A 209 26.27 -28.45 52.05
C SER A 209 25.03 -29.21 51.56
N VAL A 210 24.15 -29.62 52.49
CA VAL A 210 22.90 -30.33 52.16
C VAL A 210 21.90 -29.39 51.47
N ALA A 211 21.94 -28.08 51.74
CA ALA A 211 21.14 -27.10 51.02
C ALA A 211 21.66 -26.85 49.59
N GLU A 212 22.99 -26.87 49.42
CA GLU A 212 23.69 -26.67 48.14
C GLU A 212 23.55 -27.88 47.21
N GLU A 213 23.73 -29.10 47.72
CA GLU A 213 23.44 -30.34 46.99
C GLU A 213 21.98 -30.39 46.53
N ARG A 214 21.03 -30.00 47.39
CA ARG A 214 19.60 -29.91 47.02
C ARG A 214 19.31 -28.79 46.01
N ARG A 215 20.15 -27.76 45.88
CA ARG A 215 20.07 -26.77 44.79
C ARG A 215 20.60 -27.36 43.49
N LEU A 216 21.77 -27.99 43.51
CA LEU A 216 22.38 -28.63 42.33
C LEU A 216 21.50 -29.76 41.78
N GLU A 217 20.93 -30.60 42.65
CA GLU A 217 20.02 -31.68 42.25
C GLU A 217 18.71 -31.14 41.64
N LYS A 218 18.19 -30.00 42.15
CA LYS A 218 17.04 -29.30 41.55
C LYS A 218 17.39 -28.66 40.20
N LEU A 219 18.58 -28.06 40.06
CA LEU A 219 19.07 -27.50 38.80
C LEU A 219 19.27 -28.59 37.75
N ALA A 220 19.86 -29.73 38.10
CA ALA A 220 20.00 -30.88 37.22
C ALA A 220 18.63 -31.44 36.79
N LYS A 221 17.69 -31.63 37.74
CA LYS A 221 16.31 -32.06 37.43
C LYS A 221 15.57 -31.06 36.54
N ARG A 222 15.86 -29.76 36.67
CA ARG A 222 15.29 -28.70 35.82
C ARG A 222 15.92 -28.69 34.42
N ALA A 223 17.24 -28.78 34.29
CA ALA A 223 17.91 -28.91 33.00
C ALA A 223 17.43 -30.15 32.22
N ILE A 224 17.24 -31.28 32.91
CA ILE A 224 16.65 -32.49 32.32
C ILE A 224 15.20 -32.23 31.85
N PHE A 225 14.38 -31.53 32.64
CA PHE A 225 13.01 -31.18 32.24
C PHE A 225 12.98 -30.20 31.04
N ASP A 226 13.76 -29.14 31.08
CA ASP A 226 13.81 -28.11 30.04
C ASP A 226 14.36 -28.69 28.72
N SER A 227 15.35 -29.59 28.78
CA SER A 227 15.83 -30.35 27.61
C SER A 227 14.82 -31.37 27.05
N GLN A 228 13.87 -31.83 27.87
CA GLN A 228 12.84 -32.77 27.46
C GLN A 228 11.59 -32.08 26.85
N TYR A 229 11.42 -30.77 27.08
CA TYR A 229 10.25 -30.00 26.62
C TYR A 229 10.60 -28.61 26.05
N PRO A 230 11.50 -28.50 25.04
CA PRO A 230 11.97 -27.21 24.51
C PRO A 230 10.84 -26.30 24.02
N PHE A 231 9.74 -26.87 23.50
CA PHE A 231 8.62 -26.13 22.92
C PHE A 231 7.72 -25.41 23.93
N LEU A 232 7.86 -25.65 25.25
CA LEU A 232 7.10 -24.92 26.28
C LEU A 232 7.75 -23.60 26.69
N LEU A 233 9.05 -23.41 26.40
CA LEU A 233 9.80 -22.23 26.84
C LEU A 233 9.40 -20.97 26.07
N SER A 234 9.14 -21.07 24.77
CA SER A 234 8.73 -19.95 23.90
C SER A 234 7.37 -19.35 24.33
N ILE A 235 6.39 -20.18 24.62
CA ILE A 235 5.01 -19.77 24.99
C ILE A 235 4.98 -19.09 26.38
N TYR A 236 5.85 -19.49 27.30
CA TYR A 236 5.90 -18.90 28.64
C TYR A 236 6.70 -17.60 28.69
N LEU A 237 7.79 -17.46 27.92
CA LEU A 237 8.60 -16.24 27.88
C LEU A 237 7.83 -15.05 27.27
N SER A 238 6.91 -15.28 26.33
CA SER A 238 6.10 -14.22 25.71
C SER A 238 5.10 -13.52 26.65
N ASN A 239 4.86 -14.03 27.88
CA ASN A 239 3.81 -13.54 28.77
C ASN A 239 4.29 -12.89 30.08
N MET A 240 5.60 -12.72 30.33
CA MET A 240 6.13 -12.27 31.63
C MET A 240 7.26 -11.22 31.54
N ASN A 241 6.97 -10.02 31.01
CA ASN A 241 7.79 -8.83 31.28
C ASN A 241 7.32 -8.20 32.62
N GLY A 242 8.13 -8.31 33.68
CA GLY A 242 7.64 -8.09 35.05
C GLY A 242 8.66 -7.84 36.18
N CYS A 243 9.76 -7.14 35.89
CA CYS A 243 10.79 -6.68 36.86
C CYS A 243 11.68 -7.75 37.56
N PRO A 244 12.86 -7.36 38.13
CA PRO A 244 13.99 -8.29 38.28
C PRO A 244 14.60 -8.45 39.68
N SER A 245 15.32 -9.56 39.92
CA SER A 245 16.22 -9.72 41.09
C SER A 245 17.35 -10.78 40.97
N GLY A 246 18.53 -10.34 40.51
CA GLY A 246 19.84 -10.74 41.09
C GLY A 246 20.60 -12.00 40.62
N GLY A 247 21.77 -11.78 39.96
CA GLY A 247 22.91 -12.73 39.84
C GLY A 247 22.76 -13.86 38.82
N GLY A 248 23.74 -14.24 37.98
CA GLY A 248 25.20 -14.10 38.07
C GLY A 248 25.82 -15.30 38.82
N PHE A 249 26.86 -16.01 38.37
CA PHE A 249 27.90 -15.79 37.35
C PHE A 249 28.04 -17.06 36.45
N PHE A 250 28.28 -16.98 35.13
CA PHE A 250 29.56 -16.69 34.44
C PHE A 250 30.60 -17.84 34.54
N ASN A 251 31.12 -18.31 33.41
CA ASN A 251 32.51 -18.75 33.33
C ASN A 251 33.10 -18.47 31.93
N LEU A 252 34.40 -18.25 31.87
CA LEU A 252 35.12 -17.64 30.75
C LEU A 252 36.44 -18.38 30.54
N TYR A 253 36.88 -18.51 29.29
CA TYR A 253 38.30 -18.59 28.98
C TYR A 253 38.63 -17.68 27.80
N MET A 254 39.78 -16.99 27.87
CA MET A 254 40.08 -15.80 27.08
C MET A 254 41.60 -15.61 26.97
N SER A 255 42.14 -15.34 25.77
CA SER A 255 43.53 -14.94 25.48
C SER A 255 43.72 -14.79 23.95
N CYS A 256 44.53 -13.91 23.33
CA CYS A 256 45.17 -12.59 23.61
C CYS A 256 46.01 -12.22 22.35
N PHE A 257 46.40 -10.99 22.00
CA PHE A 257 45.95 -9.61 22.32
C PHE A 257 46.69 -8.64 21.37
N THR A 258 46.05 -7.64 20.75
CA THR A 258 46.65 -6.34 20.27
C THR A 258 45.51 -5.47 19.66
N THR A 259 45.29 -4.16 19.86
CA THR A 259 46.07 -2.97 20.29
C THR A 259 47.17 -2.51 19.33
N SER A 260 47.25 -1.27 18.85
CA SER A 260 46.40 -0.07 19.04
C SER A 260 46.89 1.09 18.14
N SER A 261 46.01 2.02 17.75
CA SER A 261 46.40 3.31 17.13
C SER A 261 45.32 4.40 17.35
N PRO A 262 45.64 5.71 17.25
CA PRO A 262 45.20 6.67 18.27
C PRO A 262 43.90 7.46 17.96
N PRO A 263 43.27 8.06 18.98
CA PRO A 263 42.12 8.96 18.80
C PRO A 263 42.53 10.32 18.21
N LYS A 264 41.66 10.90 17.37
CA LYS A 264 41.77 12.31 16.96
C LYS A 264 41.44 13.23 18.14
N LEU A 265 42.23 14.29 18.30
CA LEU A 265 42.04 15.34 19.30
C LEU A 265 40.73 16.12 19.06
N LYS A 266 40.10 16.55 20.15
CA LYS A 266 39.28 17.77 20.20
C LYS A 266 39.74 18.62 21.38
N GLU A 267 39.63 19.93 21.22
CA GLU A 267 40.22 20.94 22.10
C GLU A 267 39.27 21.35 23.25
N GLU A 268 39.79 22.24 24.09
CA GLU A 268 39.16 23.02 25.19
C GLU A 268 37.88 23.77 24.71
N GLU A 269 36.92 24.24 25.53
CA GLU A 269 36.59 24.16 26.97
C GLU A 269 35.02 24.05 27.07
N THR A 270 34.29 23.91 28.19
CA THR A 270 34.41 24.53 29.52
C THR A 270 34.03 23.58 30.67
N GLY A 271 34.58 23.80 31.88
CA GLY A 271 34.29 22.99 33.06
C GLY A 271 32.99 23.31 33.84
N ASN A 272 32.45 22.31 34.53
CA ASN A 272 31.71 22.49 35.79
C ASN A 272 31.63 21.15 36.57
N GLU A 273 32.24 21.10 37.75
CA GLU A 273 32.13 19.97 38.67
C GLU A 273 30.77 20.02 39.39
N ASN A 274 29.95 18.96 39.31
CA ASN A 274 28.87 18.69 40.29
C ASN A 274 28.28 17.26 40.15
N GLU A 275 28.54 16.42 41.15
CA GLU A 275 27.82 15.19 41.55
C GLU A 275 26.98 14.41 40.50
N ALA A 276 27.61 13.84 39.48
CA ALA A 276 26.99 12.78 38.68
C ALA A 276 26.90 11.46 39.49
N LYS A 277 25.77 11.21 40.15
CA LYS A 277 25.48 9.91 40.78
C LYS A 277 25.45 8.80 39.73
N ILE A 278 26.23 7.73 39.97
CA ILE A 278 26.32 6.56 39.10
C ILE A 278 24.92 6.01 38.83
N HIS A 279 24.41 6.23 37.63
CA HIS A 279 23.15 5.65 37.20
C HIS A 279 23.42 4.21 36.77
N ARG A 280 23.17 3.29 37.71
CA ARG A 280 23.35 1.84 37.59
C ARG A 280 22.86 1.32 36.24
N ASP A 281 23.72 0.57 35.54
CA ASP A 281 23.40 -0.04 34.26
C ASP A 281 22.11 -0.86 34.37
N GLN A 282 21.08 -0.41 33.66
CA GLN A 282 20.02 -1.30 33.23
C GLN A 282 20.51 -1.93 31.91
N PRO A 283 20.36 -3.24 31.70
CA PRO A 283 20.53 -3.78 30.35
C PRO A 283 19.49 -3.08 29.49
N ASN A 284 19.93 -2.38 28.43
CA ASN A 284 19.01 -1.78 27.46
C ASN A 284 18.09 -2.89 26.95
N GLU A 285 16.79 -2.80 27.25
CA GLU A 285 15.81 -3.74 26.70
C GLU A 285 15.92 -3.67 25.18
N SER A 286 16.34 -4.77 24.52
CA SER A 286 16.64 -4.73 23.08
C SER A 286 15.42 -4.17 22.34
N ASN A 287 15.66 -3.17 21.48
CA ASN A 287 14.56 -2.45 20.85
C ASN A 287 13.72 -3.43 20.04
N TYR A 288 12.45 -3.09 19.78
CA TYR A 288 11.59 -3.96 18.97
C TYR A 288 12.21 -4.29 17.59
N LEU A 289 12.95 -3.35 16.99
CA LEU A 289 13.74 -3.57 15.77
C LEU A 289 14.92 -4.52 15.96
N ASP A 290 15.56 -4.55 17.12
CA ASP A 290 16.71 -5.41 17.40
C ASP A 290 16.24 -6.85 17.65
N LYS A 291 15.14 -7.02 18.40
CA LYS A 291 14.43 -8.31 18.53
C LYS A 291 14.01 -8.89 17.19
N LEU A 292 13.47 -8.07 16.28
CA LEU A 292 13.15 -8.54 14.92
C LEU A 292 14.39 -8.96 14.11
N LYS A 293 15.57 -8.34 14.33
CA LYS A 293 16.83 -8.81 13.71
C LYS A 293 17.30 -10.12 14.34
N GLU A 294 17.21 -10.24 15.66
CA GLU A 294 17.52 -11.45 16.43
C GLU A 294 16.66 -12.62 15.92
N ASP A 295 15.34 -12.46 15.81
CA ASP A 295 14.42 -13.47 15.26
C ASP A 295 14.76 -13.89 13.83
N ILE A 296 15.08 -12.93 12.94
CA ILE A 296 15.45 -13.20 11.54
C ILE A 296 16.79 -13.95 11.45
N GLU A 297 17.79 -13.55 12.23
CA GLU A 297 19.10 -14.20 12.23
C GLU A 297 19.05 -15.57 12.90
N LEU A 298 18.24 -15.77 13.95
CA LEU A 298 17.95 -17.07 14.54
C LEU A 298 17.30 -18.01 13.52
N GLN A 299 16.27 -17.57 12.78
CA GLN A 299 15.65 -18.39 11.73
C GLN A 299 16.67 -18.73 10.62
N LYS A 300 17.51 -17.77 10.22
CA LYS A 300 18.59 -18.00 9.25
C LYS A 300 19.62 -19.02 9.75
N GLN A 301 20.01 -18.97 11.02
CA GLN A 301 20.90 -19.96 11.65
C GLN A 301 20.25 -21.34 11.75
N THR A 302 18.96 -21.42 12.09
CA THR A 302 18.19 -22.68 12.10
C THR A 302 18.16 -23.31 10.70
N ASN A 303 17.80 -22.54 9.67
CA ASN A 303 17.79 -23.02 8.28
C ASN A 303 19.19 -23.51 7.84
N ILE A 304 20.26 -22.81 8.21
CA ILE A 304 21.63 -23.21 7.88
C ILE A 304 22.03 -24.49 8.60
N ALA A 305 21.62 -24.70 9.86
CA ALA A 305 21.87 -25.93 10.60
C ALA A 305 21.13 -27.12 9.96
N GLU A 306 19.81 -27.00 9.74
CA GLU A 306 18.99 -28.05 9.14
C GLU A 306 19.48 -28.44 7.72
N LEU A 307 19.97 -27.48 6.93
CA LEU A 307 20.56 -27.74 5.60
C LEU A 307 22.01 -28.25 5.64
N ASN A 308 22.71 -28.16 6.79
CA ASN A 308 24.05 -28.72 6.97
C ASN A 308 24.04 -30.20 7.40
N ASP A 309 22.93 -30.69 7.97
CA ASP A 309 22.76 -32.09 8.37
C ASP A 309 22.37 -33.02 7.20
N LEU A 310 22.26 -32.49 5.96
CA LEU A 310 21.79 -33.20 4.76
C LEU A 310 22.91 -33.49 3.75
N ASP A 311 22.81 -34.65 3.07
CA ASP A 311 23.68 -35.06 1.96
C ASP A 311 23.68 -34.01 0.83
N GLU A 312 24.84 -33.72 0.23
CA GLU A 312 25.04 -32.60 -0.71
C GLU A 312 24.06 -32.57 -1.89
N ASP A 313 23.78 -33.71 -2.52
CA ASP A 313 22.79 -33.83 -3.60
C ASP A 313 21.39 -33.44 -3.11
N THR A 314 20.99 -33.97 -1.94
CA THR A 314 19.64 -33.77 -1.39
C THR A 314 19.40 -32.33 -0.94
N ARG A 315 20.49 -31.62 -0.59
CA ARG A 315 20.56 -30.21 -0.25
C ARG A 315 20.49 -29.33 -1.49
N LEU A 316 21.19 -29.69 -2.58
CA LEU A 316 21.12 -28.99 -3.86
C LEU A 316 19.69 -29.03 -4.44
N GLU A 317 18.98 -30.15 -4.30
CA GLU A 317 17.56 -30.28 -4.69
C GLU A 317 16.60 -29.40 -3.86
N LEU A 318 16.95 -29.03 -2.63
CA LEU A 318 16.07 -28.31 -1.69
C LEU A 318 16.40 -26.80 -1.59
N GLU A 319 17.67 -26.45 -1.51
CA GLU A 319 18.16 -25.08 -1.41
C GLU A 319 18.42 -24.46 -2.79
N GLY A 320 18.71 -25.29 -3.80
CA GLY A 320 19.25 -24.85 -5.07
C GLY A 320 20.74 -24.48 -4.98
N PHE A 321 21.19 -23.61 -5.89
CA PHE A 321 22.57 -23.13 -5.90
C PHE A 321 22.75 -21.92 -4.97
N ARG A 322 23.77 -21.99 -4.09
CA ARG A 322 24.08 -20.90 -3.14
C ARG A 322 24.61 -19.65 -3.83
N THR A 323 24.35 -18.50 -3.22
CA THR A 323 24.93 -17.21 -3.63
C THR A 323 26.45 -17.24 -3.58
N GLY A 324 27.11 -16.86 -4.68
CA GLY A 324 28.57 -16.87 -4.80
C GLY A 324 29.15 -18.12 -5.49
N THR A 325 28.36 -19.17 -5.72
CA THR A 325 28.80 -20.31 -6.53
C THR A 325 28.96 -19.91 -8.00
N TYR A 326 30.09 -20.28 -8.62
CA TYR A 326 30.30 -20.10 -10.06
C TYR A 326 29.58 -21.19 -10.86
N LEU A 327 28.73 -20.80 -11.81
CA LEU A 327 27.85 -21.71 -12.56
C LEU A 327 28.03 -21.55 -14.07
N ARG A 328 27.90 -22.65 -14.81
CA ARG A 328 27.76 -22.64 -16.28
C ARG A 328 26.30 -22.84 -16.64
N LEU A 329 25.64 -21.79 -17.11
CA LEU A 329 24.26 -21.85 -17.59
C LEU A 329 24.23 -22.15 -19.09
N GLU A 330 23.50 -23.19 -19.49
CA GLU A 330 23.17 -23.46 -20.89
C GLU A 330 21.73 -23.01 -21.15
N VAL A 331 21.52 -22.24 -22.23
CA VAL A 331 20.22 -21.64 -22.56
C VAL A 331 19.90 -21.95 -24.01
N HIS A 332 18.87 -22.78 -24.22
CA HIS A 332 18.40 -23.14 -25.55
C HIS A 332 17.50 -22.04 -26.15
N ASN A 333 17.32 -22.05 -27.47
CA ASN A 333 16.45 -21.13 -28.22
C ASN A 333 16.79 -19.62 -28.08
N VAL A 334 18.06 -19.29 -27.84
CA VAL A 334 18.58 -17.92 -27.89
C VAL A 334 18.51 -17.38 -29.34
N PRO A 335 17.99 -16.17 -29.60
CA PRO A 335 17.97 -15.58 -30.95
C PRO A 335 19.38 -15.35 -31.50
N TYR A 336 19.61 -15.68 -32.79
CA TYR A 336 20.93 -15.56 -33.40
C TYR A 336 21.45 -14.11 -33.42
N GLU A 337 20.53 -13.14 -33.50
CA GLU A 337 20.85 -11.71 -33.47
C GLU A 337 21.59 -11.31 -32.20
N MET A 338 21.36 -12.00 -31.08
CA MET A 338 22.03 -11.75 -29.80
C MET A 338 23.50 -12.22 -29.81
N VAL A 339 23.81 -13.23 -30.62
CA VAL A 339 25.16 -13.78 -30.78
C VAL A 339 25.94 -12.97 -31.83
N GLU A 340 25.29 -12.59 -32.92
CA GLU A 340 25.86 -11.72 -33.96
C GLU A 340 26.20 -10.31 -33.43
N HIS A 341 25.33 -9.74 -32.59
CA HIS A 341 25.49 -8.38 -32.04
C HIS A 341 26.02 -8.36 -30.59
N PHE A 342 26.68 -9.44 -30.15
CA PHE A 342 27.23 -9.51 -28.79
C PHE A 342 28.37 -8.50 -28.58
N ASP A 343 28.13 -7.49 -27.75
CA ASP A 343 29.12 -6.49 -27.33
C ASP A 343 29.58 -6.82 -25.89
N PRO A 344 30.87 -7.15 -25.66
CA PRO A 344 31.38 -7.43 -24.31
C PRO A 344 31.32 -6.23 -23.36
N TYR A 345 31.14 -5.00 -23.88
CA TYR A 345 30.87 -3.81 -23.07
C TYR A 345 29.40 -3.69 -22.64
N HIS A 346 28.51 -4.59 -23.06
CA HIS A 346 27.11 -4.65 -22.62
C HIS A 346 26.89 -5.85 -21.67
N PRO A 347 26.78 -5.63 -20.35
CA PRO A 347 26.65 -6.73 -19.39
C PRO A 347 25.31 -7.46 -19.56
N ILE A 348 25.39 -8.78 -19.74
CA ILE A 348 24.22 -9.67 -19.67
C ILE A 348 23.88 -9.89 -18.19
N LEU A 349 22.66 -9.52 -17.81
CA LEU A 349 22.12 -9.73 -16.47
C LEU A 349 21.02 -10.79 -16.53
N VAL A 350 21.26 -11.92 -15.86
CA VAL A 350 20.28 -13.01 -15.69
C VAL A 350 19.61 -12.83 -14.33
N GLY A 351 18.28 -12.92 -14.28
CA GLY A 351 17.51 -12.77 -13.05
C GLY A 351 16.35 -13.77 -13.00
N GLY A 352 16.15 -14.39 -11.83
CA GLY A 352 15.00 -15.28 -11.59
C GLY A 352 13.69 -14.50 -11.65
N VAL A 353 12.68 -15.09 -12.30
CA VAL A 353 11.33 -14.54 -12.45
C VAL A 353 10.40 -15.32 -11.55
N GLY A 354 9.59 -14.64 -10.72
CA GLY A 354 8.60 -15.31 -9.88
C GLY A 354 7.40 -15.84 -10.68
N LEU A 355 6.77 -16.93 -10.25
CA LEU A 355 5.57 -17.51 -10.89
C LEU A 355 4.43 -16.48 -11.06
N GLY A 356 4.28 -15.55 -10.11
CA GLY A 356 3.31 -14.45 -10.20
C GLY A 356 3.68 -13.37 -11.23
N GLU A 357 4.96 -13.26 -11.62
CA GLU A 357 5.49 -12.28 -12.55
C GLU A 357 5.52 -12.76 -14.00
N GLU A 358 5.46 -14.07 -14.26
CA GLU A 358 5.39 -14.62 -15.62
C GLU A 358 4.13 -14.16 -16.37
N ASN A 359 3.01 -14.09 -15.64
CA ASN A 359 1.71 -13.71 -16.15
C ASN A 359 1.69 -12.26 -16.70
N VAL A 360 0.88 -12.03 -17.74
CA VAL A 360 0.65 -10.71 -18.34
C VAL A 360 -0.75 -10.23 -17.98
N GLY A 361 -0.88 -8.99 -17.51
CA GLY A 361 -2.16 -8.46 -17.05
C GLY A 361 -2.24 -6.94 -16.98
N TYR A 362 -3.29 -6.43 -16.36
CA TYR A 362 -3.43 -5.02 -16.01
C TYR A 362 -2.65 -4.72 -14.71
N MET A 363 -1.89 -3.64 -14.68
CA MET A 363 -1.26 -3.11 -13.47
C MET A 363 -1.76 -1.71 -13.15
N GLN A 364 -1.95 -1.46 -11.86
CA GLN A 364 -2.24 -0.15 -11.28
C GLN A 364 -0.99 0.38 -10.58
N ALA A 365 -0.41 1.47 -11.10
CA ALA A 365 0.77 2.09 -10.51
C ALA A 365 0.50 3.53 -10.04
N ARG A 366 1.08 3.94 -8.90
CA ARG A 366 1.03 5.32 -8.39
C ARG A 366 2.17 6.14 -9.00
N LEU A 367 1.90 6.81 -10.11
CA LEU A 367 2.89 7.50 -10.95
C LEU A 367 2.92 9.02 -10.71
N LYS A 368 4.13 9.59 -10.59
CA LYS A 368 4.41 11.03 -10.47
C LYS A 368 5.44 11.45 -11.53
N ARG A 369 5.20 12.57 -12.22
CA ARG A 369 6.18 13.16 -13.16
C ARG A 369 7.46 13.50 -12.41
N HIS A 370 8.62 13.18 -12.97
CA HIS A 370 9.90 13.49 -12.35
C HIS A 370 10.13 15.01 -12.24
N ARG A 371 10.67 15.49 -11.11
CA ARG A 371 10.87 16.94 -10.79
C ARG A 371 11.47 17.69 -11.99
N TRP A 372 12.60 17.20 -12.49
CA TRP A 372 13.38 17.78 -13.58
C TRP A 372 12.85 17.51 -15.01
N HIS A 373 11.85 16.65 -15.20
CA HIS A 373 11.35 16.34 -16.54
C HIS A 373 10.36 17.40 -17.05
N LYS A 374 10.80 18.24 -17.99
CA LYS A 374 10.12 19.50 -18.40
C LYS A 374 8.75 19.36 -19.09
N LYS A 375 8.23 18.15 -19.35
CA LYS A 375 6.95 17.92 -20.06
C LYS A 375 5.96 17.17 -19.17
N VAL A 376 4.66 17.45 -19.30
CA VAL A 376 3.62 16.56 -18.78
C VAL A 376 3.40 15.38 -19.72
N LEU A 377 3.26 14.18 -19.16
CA LEU A 377 2.93 12.98 -19.94
C LEU A 377 1.45 12.98 -20.30
N LYS A 378 1.11 12.38 -21.44
CA LYS A 378 -0.25 12.36 -22.01
C LYS A 378 -0.82 10.95 -21.99
N THR A 379 -2.09 10.82 -21.59
CA THR A 379 -2.82 9.55 -21.62
C THR A 379 -2.84 8.95 -23.05
N ARG A 380 -2.55 7.65 -23.14
CA ARG A 380 -2.38 6.87 -24.37
C ARG A 380 -1.30 7.41 -25.35
N ASP A 381 -0.29 8.14 -24.85
CA ASP A 381 1.01 8.20 -25.53
C ASP A 381 1.89 7.08 -24.96
N PRO A 382 2.78 6.46 -25.76
CA PRO A 382 3.64 5.39 -25.29
C PRO A 382 4.71 5.89 -24.33
N ILE A 383 5.03 5.08 -23.33
CA ILE A 383 6.21 5.19 -22.48
C ILE A 383 6.92 3.85 -22.41
N ILE A 384 8.23 3.89 -22.21
CA ILE A 384 9.06 2.72 -21.87
C ILE A 384 9.12 2.65 -20.36
N VAL A 385 8.88 1.47 -19.81
CA VAL A 385 8.73 1.20 -18.39
C VAL A 385 9.76 0.14 -18.01
N SER A 386 10.47 0.37 -16.90
CA SER A 386 11.31 -0.63 -16.24
C SER A 386 10.59 -1.08 -14.97
N VAL A 387 10.31 -2.38 -14.85
CA VAL A 387 9.68 -3.00 -13.68
C VAL A 387 10.42 -4.31 -13.39
N GLY A 388 11.07 -4.40 -12.22
CA GLY A 388 12.01 -5.49 -11.92
C GLY A 388 13.03 -5.64 -13.05
N TRP A 389 13.28 -6.89 -13.48
CA TRP A 389 14.16 -7.23 -14.60
C TRP A 389 13.67 -6.73 -15.97
N ARG A 390 12.37 -6.42 -16.13
CA ARG A 390 11.75 -6.25 -17.44
C ARG A 390 11.66 -4.80 -17.86
N ARG A 391 12.16 -4.53 -19.08
CA ARG A 391 12.03 -3.25 -19.79
C ARG A 391 11.11 -3.43 -20.99
N TYR A 392 10.04 -2.65 -21.10
CA TYR A 392 9.09 -2.74 -22.21
C TYR A 392 8.34 -1.42 -22.45
N GLN A 393 7.86 -1.22 -23.67
CA GLN A 393 7.00 -0.08 -24.02
C GLN A 393 5.52 -0.44 -23.82
N THR A 394 4.74 0.47 -23.24
CA THR A 394 3.28 0.32 -23.04
C THR A 394 2.56 1.69 -23.15
N THR A 395 1.23 1.69 -23.23
CA THR A 395 0.41 2.92 -23.41
C THR A 395 -0.53 3.16 -22.21
N PRO A 396 -0.10 3.89 -21.17
CA PRO A 396 -0.86 4.06 -19.94
C PRO A 396 -2.10 4.96 -20.08
N VAL A 397 -3.08 4.68 -19.23
CA VAL A 397 -4.24 5.53 -18.97
C VAL A 397 -4.12 6.12 -17.58
N TYR A 398 -3.86 7.42 -17.51
CA TYR A 398 -3.80 8.15 -16.24
C TYR A 398 -5.20 8.42 -15.68
N ALA A 399 -5.34 8.31 -14.37
CA ALA A 399 -6.55 8.58 -13.61
C ALA A 399 -6.22 9.22 -12.25
N ILE A 400 -7.20 9.89 -11.64
CA ILE A 400 -7.20 10.28 -10.23
C ILE A 400 -8.49 9.75 -9.62
N GLU A 401 -8.43 9.28 -8.40
CA GLU A 401 -9.62 8.98 -7.61
C GLU A 401 -10.37 10.27 -7.24
N ASP A 402 -11.63 10.38 -7.68
CA ASP A 402 -12.56 11.36 -7.11
C ASP A 402 -13.05 10.84 -5.75
N HIS A 403 -13.37 11.76 -4.82
CA HIS A 403 -13.98 11.58 -3.48
C HIS A 403 -15.26 10.70 -3.38
N ASN A 404 -15.65 10.06 -4.47
CA ASN A 404 -16.74 9.09 -4.60
C ASN A 404 -16.19 7.65 -4.83
N GLY A 405 -14.93 7.37 -4.46
CA GLY A 405 -14.27 6.08 -4.73
C GLY A 405 -14.17 5.76 -6.22
N ARG A 406 -13.84 6.75 -7.07
CA ARG A 406 -13.96 6.61 -8.53
C ARG A 406 -12.73 7.07 -9.30
N HIS A 407 -12.09 6.14 -10.00
CA HIS A 407 -10.95 6.40 -10.88
C HIS A 407 -11.40 7.21 -12.11
N ARG A 408 -11.26 8.54 -12.05
CA ARG A 408 -11.59 9.47 -13.13
C ARG A 408 -10.40 9.62 -14.08
N MET A 409 -10.63 9.30 -15.35
CA MET A 409 -9.66 9.47 -16.44
C MET A 409 -9.11 10.91 -16.52
N LEU A 410 -7.79 11.04 -16.57
CA LEU A 410 -7.07 12.27 -16.91
C LEU A 410 -6.69 12.32 -18.39
N LYS A 411 -6.38 13.52 -18.89
CA LYS A 411 -5.78 13.72 -20.22
C LYS A 411 -4.25 13.74 -20.17
N TYR A 412 -3.71 14.26 -19.08
CA TYR A 412 -2.30 14.45 -18.79
C TYR A 412 -2.04 14.14 -17.32
N THR A 413 -0.82 13.74 -16.99
CA THR A 413 -0.33 13.66 -15.61
C THR A 413 -0.37 15.05 -14.96
N PRO A 414 -0.77 15.19 -13.68
CA PRO A 414 -0.61 16.44 -12.95
C PRO A 414 0.87 16.78 -12.76
N GLU A 415 1.21 18.06 -12.58
CA GLU A 415 2.61 18.49 -12.66
C GLU A 415 3.46 18.07 -11.45
N HIS A 416 2.92 18.11 -10.24
CA HIS A 416 3.67 17.81 -9.00
C HIS A 416 3.01 16.75 -8.10
N MET A 417 1.82 16.27 -8.47
CA MET A 417 1.01 15.30 -7.71
C MET A 417 1.23 13.87 -8.24
N HIS A 418 0.96 12.86 -7.42
CA HIS A 418 0.82 11.48 -7.89
C HIS A 418 -0.53 11.28 -8.60
N CYS A 419 -0.60 10.33 -9.53
CA CYS A 419 -1.83 9.86 -10.16
C CYS A 419 -1.79 8.33 -10.33
N LEU A 420 -2.94 7.70 -10.53
CA LEU A 420 -2.99 6.30 -10.91
C LEU A 420 -2.68 6.18 -12.40
N ALA A 421 -1.79 5.27 -12.76
CA ALA A 421 -1.47 4.90 -14.13
C ALA A 421 -1.86 3.44 -14.34
N MET A 422 -2.85 3.20 -15.19
CA MET A 422 -3.27 1.86 -15.59
C MET A 422 -2.64 1.48 -16.92
N PHE A 423 -1.94 0.36 -17.00
CA PHE A 423 -1.35 -0.16 -18.23
C PHE A 423 -1.38 -1.69 -18.29
N TRP A 424 -1.05 -2.25 -19.45
CA TRP A 424 -0.98 -3.68 -19.71
C TRP A 424 0.48 -4.10 -19.91
N GLY A 425 0.88 -5.22 -19.31
CA GLY A 425 2.24 -5.76 -19.39
C GLY A 425 2.48 -6.96 -18.46
N PRO A 426 3.70 -7.52 -18.43
CA PRO A 426 4.08 -8.56 -17.48
C PRO A 426 3.94 -8.07 -16.03
N LEU A 427 3.33 -8.88 -15.17
CA LEU A 427 3.03 -8.51 -13.79
C LEU A 427 4.30 -8.42 -12.92
N ALA A 428 4.18 -7.69 -11.82
CA ALA A 428 5.20 -7.52 -10.79
C ALA A 428 4.50 -7.32 -9.42
N PRO A 429 5.13 -7.71 -8.29
CA PRO A 429 4.51 -7.62 -6.98
C PRO A 429 4.18 -6.16 -6.57
N PRO A 430 3.18 -5.96 -5.67
CA PRO A 430 2.87 -4.65 -5.13
C PRO A 430 4.09 -4.05 -4.42
N ASN A 431 4.12 -2.72 -4.34
CA ASN A 431 5.24 -1.91 -3.85
C ASN A 431 6.53 -1.98 -4.69
N THR A 432 6.56 -2.72 -5.82
CA THR A 432 7.71 -2.70 -6.75
C THR A 432 7.90 -1.31 -7.36
N GLY A 433 9.14 -0.81 -7.32
CA GLY A 433 9.53 0.46 -7.93
C GLY A 433 9.52 0.41 -9.46
N ILE A 434 9.08 1.50 -10.08
CA ILE A 434 8.96 1.65 -11.54
C ILE A 434 9.64 2.94 -11.99
N ILE A 435 10.46 2.84 -13.04
CA ILE A 435 11.03 4.00 -13.75
C ILE A 435 10.43 4.07 -15.15
N ALA A 436 9.95 5.26 -15.54
CA ALA A 436 9.41 5.52 -16.87
C ALA A 436 10.33 6.46 -17.68
N VAL A 437 10.51 6.13 -18.97
CA VAL A 437 11.34 6.85 -19.95
C VAL A 437 10.52 7.03 -21.24
N GLN A 438 10.71 8.13 -21.98
CA GLN A 438 10.00 8.37 -23.25
C GLN A 438 10.86 8.11 -24.49
N THR A 439 12.19 8.26 -24.40
CA THR A 439 13.11 7.98 -25.50
C THR A 439 14.45 7.50 -24.98
N LEU A 440 15.05 6.52 -25.64
CA LEU A 440 16.35 5.94 -25.27
C LEU A 440 17.55 6.61 -25.96
N SER A 441 17.30 7.46 -26.96
CA SER A 441 18.33 8.12 -27.77
C SER A 441 19.26 9.00 -26.93
N ASN A 442 20.58 8.84 -27.08
CA ASN A 442 21.57 9.67 -26.39
C ASN A 442 21.51 11.16 -26.75
N ASN A 443 21.05 11.50 -27.97
CA ASN A 443 21.08 12.85 -28.55
C ASN A 443 20.02 13.82 -27.97
N GLN A 444 19.69 13.72 -26.67
CA GLN A 444 18.74 14.62 -25.99
C GLN A 444 19.41 15.38 -24.85
N ALA A 445 19.50 16.71 -25.00
CA ALA A 445 19.90 17.65 -23.94
C ALA A 445 18.81 17.86 -22.86
N THR A 446 17.96 16.87 -22.61
CA THR A 446 16.86 16.94 -21.62
C THR A 446 16.81 15.66 -20.80
N PHE A 447 16.54 15.82 -19.49
CA PHE A 447 16.44 14.71 -18.54
C PHE A 447 15.47 13.61 -19.02
N ARG A 448 15.99 12.39 -19.18
CA ARG A 448 15.37 11.30 -19.95
C ARG A 448 14.30 10.53 -19.18
N ILE A 449 14.51 10.32 -17.87
CA ILE A 449 13.51 9.74 -16.97
C ILE A 449 12.35 10.74 -16.87
N THR A 450 11.14 10.27 -17.14
CA THR A 450 9.96 11.14 -17.28
C THR A 450 9.04 11.09 -16.08
N ALA A 451 8.97 9.93 -15.43
CA ALA A 451 8.19 9.71 -14.23
C ALA A 451 8.78 8.57 -13.40
N THR A 452 8.56 8.63 -12.09
CA THR A 452 8.72 7.51 -11.16
C THR A 452 7.33 7.01 -10.77
N ALA A 453 7.21 5.71 -10.51
CA ALA A 453 5.98 5.10 -10.04
C ALA A 453 6.27 3.93 -9.10
N VAL A 454 5.23 3.44 -8.44
CA VAL A 454 5.26 2.23 -7.61
C VAL A 454 4.03 1.39 -7.98
N VAL A 455 4.18 0.07 -8.11
CA VAL A 455 3.03 -0.84 -8.28
C VAL A 455 2.17 -0.76 -7.03
N VAL A 456 0.87 -0.48 -7.19
CA VAL A 456 -0.11 -0.54 -6.09
C VAL A 456 -0.77 -1.91 -6.07
N GLU A 457 -1.21 -2.38 -7.24
CA GLU A 457 -2.08 -3.55 -7.38
C GLU A 457 -1.97 -4.12 -8.80
N PHE A 458 -2.20 -5.43 -8.97
CA PHE A 458 -2.19 -6.11 -10.26
C PHE A 458 -3.45 -6.92 -10.51
N ASN A 459 -3.72 -7.23 -11.78
CA ASN A 459 -4.84 -8.06 -12.28
C ASN A 459 -6.27 -7.52 -12.04
N HIS A 460 -6.44 -6.33 -11.48
CA HIS A 460 -7.75 -5.67 -11.43
C HIS A 460 -8.05 -4.93 -12.75
N ALA A 461 -9.16 -5.28 -13.41
CA ALA A 461 -9.71 -4.56 -14.55
C ALA A 461 -10.36 -3.22 -14.10
N ALA A 462 -9.52 -2.31 -13.60
CA ALA A 462 -9.95 -1.08 -12.94
C ALA A 462 -10.87 -0.25 -13.83
N ARG A 463 -12.06 0.10 -13.31
CA ARG A 463 -13.12 0.74 -14.09
C ARG A 463 -12.88 2.24 -14.24
N ILE A 464 -11.92 2.60 -15.10
CA ILE A 464 -11.58 3.99 -15.40
C ILE A 464 -12.79 4.69 -16.06
N MET A 465 -13.30 5.75 -15.42
CA MET A 465 -14.46 6.50 -15.89
C MET A 465 -14.07 7.86 -16.45
N LYS A 466 -14.42 8.12 -17.70
CA LYS A 466 -14.29 9.43 -18.36
C LYS A 466 -15.56 10.24 -18.21
N LYS A 467 -15.41 11.45 -17.69
CA LYS A 467 -16.49 12.42 -17.49
C LYS A 467 -16.92 13.03 -18.83
N ILE A 468 -18.18 12.84 -19.21
CA ILE A 468 -18.79 13.45 -20.40
C ILE A 468 -19.85 14.44 -19.95
N LYS A 469 -20.00 15.55 -20.68
CA LYS A 469 -21.12 16.48 -20.51
C LYS A 469 -22.00 16.43 -21.76
N LEU A 470 -23.24 15.98 -21.62
CA LEU A 470 -24.26 16.30 -22.62
C LEU A 470 -24.67 17.75 -22.38
N VAL A 471 -24.67 18.57 -23.42
CA VAL A 471 -24.85 20.02 -23.35
C VAL A 471 -26.06 20.41 -24.17
N GLY A 472 -26.94 21.25 -23.63
CA GLY A 472 -28.10 21.76 -24.36
C GLY A 472 -28.50 23.16 -23.94
N TYR A 473 -29.40 23.74 -24.73
CA TYR A 473 -29.76 25.15 -24.65
C TYR A 473 -31.27 25.32 -24.40
N PRO A 474 -31.70 26.30 -23.58
CA PRO A 474 -33.11 26.56 -23.35
C PRO A 474 -33.78 27.10 -24.63
N CYS A 475 -34.84 26.42 -25.07
CA CYS A 475 -35.70 26.86 -26.17
C CYS A 475 -36.90 27.70 -25.68
N LYS A 476 -37.46 27.35 -24.52
CA LYS A 476 -38.66 27.99 -23.94
C LYS A 476 -38.61 27.90 -22.43
N ILE A 477 -38.72 29.01 -21.72
CA ILE A 477 -38.55 29.09 -20.25
C ILE A 477 -39.85 29.62 -19.62
N PHE A 478 -40.32 28.93 -18.57
CA PHE A 478 -41.52 29.28 -17.82
C PHE A 478 -41.16 29.93 -16.46
N LYS A 479 -41.62 29.36 -15.34
CA LYS A 479 -41.17 29.69 -13.97
C LYS A 479 -40.02 28.75 -13.56
N LYS A 480 -40.36 27.54 -13.09
CA LYS A 480 -39.43 26.47 -12.67
C LYS A 480 -39.27 25.35 -13.71
N THR A 481 -39.76 25.56 -14.93
CA THR A 481 -39.65 24.60 -16.05
C THR A 481 -39.07 25.27 -17.29
N ALA A 482 -38.35 24.50 -18.09
CA ALA A 482 -37.92 24.90 -19.42
C ALA A 482 -37.93 23.71 -20.39
N LEU A 483 -38.06 24.00 -21.69
CA LEU A 483 -37.80 23.05 -22.76
C LEU A 483 -36.34 23.24 -23.21
N ILE A 484 -35.55 22.19 -23.17
CA ILE A 484 -34.13 22.19 -23.52
C ILE A 484 -33.97 21.47 -24.86
N LYS A 485 -33.27 22.11 -25.80
CA LYS A 485 -32.96 21.58 -27.14
C LYS A 485 -31.46 21.28 -27.29
N ASP A 486 -31.13 20.53 -28.33
CA ASP A 486 -29.77 20.18 -28.76
C ASP A 486 -28.94 19.40 -27.72
N MET A 487 -29.59 18.84 -26.66
CA MET A 487 -28.96 17.97 -25.65
C MET A 487 -28.97 16.48 -26.05
N PHE A 488 -29.95 16.11 -26.87
CA PHE A 488 -30.24 14.76 -27.36
C PHE A 488 -30.56 14.85 -28.84
N THR A 489 -30.34 13.77 -29.58
CA THR A 489 -30.55 13.69 -31.04
C THR A 489 -31.97 13.26 -31.40
N SER A 490 -32.59 12.42 -30.56
CA SER A 490 -33.90 11.81 -30.82
C SER A 490 -34.79 11.81 -29.58
N ASP A 491 -36.11 11.83 -29.78
CA ASP A 491 -37.11 11.65 -28.73
C ASP A 491 -36.95 10.30 -27.98
N LEU A 492 -36.28 9.30 -28.58
CA LEU A 492 -35.98 8.01 -27.94
C LEU A 492 -34.84 8.06 -26.90
N GLU A 493 -33.96 9.06 -26.98
CA GLU A 493 -32.86 9.20 -26.01
C GLU A 493 -33.36 9.80 -24.68
N VAL A 494 -34.33 10.71 -24.72
CA VAL A 494 -34.79 11.46 -23.54
C VAL A 494 -35.37 10.56 -22.43
N PRO A 495 -36.18 9.50 -22.71
CA PRO A 495 -36.65 8.56 -21.69
C PRO A 495 -35.52 7.79 -20.99
N ARG A 496 -34.41 7.48 -21.69
CA ARG A 496 -33.22 6.84 -21.08
C ARG A 496 -32.55 7.73 -20.03
N PHE A 497 -32.84 9.04 -20.06
CA PHE A 497 -32.41 10.02 -19.07
C PHE A 497 -33.60 10.69 -18.34
N GLU A 498 -34.81 10.12 -18.36
CA GLU A 498 -35.92 10.58 -17.52
C GLU A 498 -35.52 10.47 -16.04
N GLY A 499 -35.76 11.52 -15.26
CA GLY A 499 -35.32 11.60 -13.87
C GLY A 499 -33.83 11.98 -13.67
N ALA A 500 -33.01 12.06 -14.72
CA ALA A 500 -31.59 12.37 -14.56
C ALA A 500 -31.32 13.82 -14.10
N ALA A 501 -30.30 13.98 -13.24
CA ALA A 501 -29.91 15.26 -12.65
C ALA A 501 -29.07 16.11 -13.62
N ILE A 502 -29.47 17.36 -13.78
CA ILE A 502 -28.84 18.37 -14.64
C ILE A 502 -28.48 19.62 -13.84
N ARG A 503 -27.52 20.41 -14.31
CA ARG A 503 -27.19 21.73 -13.74
C ARG A 503 -26.98 22.75 -14.86
N THR A 504 -27.22 24.03 -14.57
CA THR A 504 -26.79 25.13 -15.45
C THR A 504 -25.35 25.56 -15.14
N VAL A 505 -24.72 26.28 -16.07
CA VAL A 505 -23.45 26.99 -15.79
C VAL A 505 -23.63 28.05 -14.68
N SER A 506 -24.83 28.58 -14.50
CA SER A 506 -25.21 29.46 -13.38
C SER A 506 -25.47 28.71 -12.06
N GLY A 507 -25.21 27.40 -11.98
CA GLY A 507 -25.24 26.61 -10.74
C GLY A 507 -26.60 25.98 -10.38
N ILE A 508 -27.70 26.50 -10.93
CA ILE A 508 -29.08 26.05 -10.67
C ILE A 508 -29.21 24.56 -10.98
N ARG A 509 -29.66 23.75 -10.02
CA ARG A 509 -29.91 22.31 -10.19
C ARG A 509 -31.27 22.08 -10.84
N GLY A 510 -31.42 20.93 -11.48
CA GLY A 510 -32.66 20.52 -12.12
C GLY A 510 -32.70 19.03 -12.44
N GLN A 511 -33.80 18.62 -13.05
CA GLN A 511 -34.08 17.24 -13.44
C GLN A 511 -34.74 17.20 -14.82
N ILE A 512 -34.36 16.24 -15.66
CA ILE A 512 -35.11 15.90 -16.87
C ILE A 512 -36.44 15.26 -16.42
N LYS A 513 -37.57 15.72 -16.98
CA LYS A 513 -38.89 15.13 -16.72
C LYS A 513 -39.35 14.23 -17.87
N LYS A 514 -39.66 14.76 -19.06
CA LYS A 514 -40.14 13.94 -20.20
C LYS A 514 -39.73 14.54 -21.55
N VAL A 515 -39.84 13.77 -22.62
CA VAL A 515 -39.93 14.29 -24.00
C VAL A 515 -40.97 15.41 -24.07
N ALA A 516 -40.69 16.46 -24.83
CA ALA A 516 -41.68 17.48 -25.19
C ALA A 516 -41.45 17.99 -26.60
N LYS A 517 -42.49 17.91 -27.44
CA LYS A 517 -42.44 18.38 -28.83
C LYS A 517 -42.38 19.91 -28.88
N GLU A 518 -41.82 20.48 -29.96
CA GLU A 518 -41.59 21.93 -30.08
C GLU A 518 -42.90 22.72 -30.27
N GLU A 519 -43.63 22.95 -29.18
CA GLU A 519 -44.78 23.85 -29.15
C GLU A 519 -44.34 25.32 -29.17
N LEU A 520 -43.96 25.77 -30.36
CA LEU A 520 -43.92 27.17 -30.78
C LEU A 520 -45.31 27.80 -30.56
N GLY A 521 -45.48 28.44 -29.40
CA GLY A 521 -46.80 28.81 -28.87
C GLY A 521 -47.58 29.77 -29.77
N ASN A 522 -48.85 29.43 -30.01
CA ASN A 522 -49.87 30.22 -30.70
C ASN A 522 -49.47 30.81 -32.06
N LYS A 523 -48.47 30.23 -32.75
CA LYS A 523 -48.27 30.42 -34.18
C LYS A 523 -48.64 29.12 -34.89
N PRO A 524 -49.57 29.13 -35.87
CA PRO A 524 -49.88 27.92 -36.62
C PRO A 524 -48.61 27.42 -37.32
N LYS A 525 -48.41 26.10 -37.30
CA LYS A 525 -47.25 25.48 -37.97
C LYS A 525 -47.20 25.96 -39.42
N ARG A 526 -46.08 26.55 -39.84
CA ARG A 526 -45.76 26.64 -41.28
C ARG A 526 -45.66 25.19 -41.77
N LYS A 527 -46.65 24.75 -42.55
CA LYS A 527 -46.69 23.38 -43.09
C LYS A 527 -45.39 23.12 -43.86
N GLY A 528 -44.62 22.11 -43.45
CA GLY A 528 -43.29 21.80 -43.99
C GLY A 528 -42.10 22.05 -43.06
N GLY A 529 -42.28 22.68 -41.89
CA GLY A 529 -41.21 22.74 -40.88
C GLY A 529 -40.98 21.36 -40.24
N GLN A 530 -39.76 20.81 -40.35
CA GLN A 530 -39.33 19.61 -39.63
C GLN A 530 -39.51 19.82 -38.11
N THR A 531 -40.12 18.85 -37.42
CA THR A 531 -40.18 18.84 -35.96
C THR A 531 -38.81 18.52 -35.39
N LYS A 532 -38.29 19.39 -34.53
CA LYS A 532 -37.08 19.09 -33.76
C LYS A 532 -37.37 18.05 -32.69
N GLU A 533 -36.74 16.90 -32.83
CA GLU A 533 -36.72 15.81 -31.85
C GLU A 533 -35.63 16.04 -30.80
N GLY A 534 -35.59 15.22 -29.75
CA GLY A 534 -34.60 15.29 -28.68
C GLY A 534 -34.83 16.45 -27.70
N ILE A 535 -36.00 17.08 -27.74
CA ILE A 535 -36.34 18.18 -26.83
C ILE A 535 -36.83 17.64 -25.49
N ALA A 536 -36.10 17.97 -24.43
CA ALA A 536 -36.39 17.56 -23.07
C ALA A 536 -37.15 18.65 -22.29
N ARG A 537 -38.28 18.30 -21.67
CA ARG A 537 -38.91 19.13 -20.64
C ARG A 537 -38.20 18.90 -19.31
N CYS A 538 -37.59 19.96 -18.79
CA CYS A 538 -36.82 19.95 -17.56
C CYS A 538 -37.45 20.82 -16.46
N THR A 539 -37.30 20.41 -15.21
CA THR A 539 -37.62 21.19 -13.99
C THR A 539 -36.34 21.70 -13.34
N PHE A 540 -36.35 22.92 -12.81
CA PHE A 540 -35.22 23.58 -12.16
C PHE A 540 -35.64 24.22 -10.82
N GLU A 541 -34.69 24.44 -9.92
CA GLU A 541 -34.95 25.07 -8.62
C GLU A 541 -35.50 26.50 -8.74
N ASP A 542 -34.94 27.29 -9.65
CA ASP A 542 -35.35 28.66 -9.98
C ASP A 542 -35.28 28.91 -11.51
N LYS A 543 -35.72 30.08 -11.95
CA LYS A 543 -35.85 30.47 -13.35
C LYS A 543 -34.50 30.75 -14.02
N ILE A 544 -34.08 29.81 -14.87
CA ILE A 544 -32.93 29.95 -15.78
C ILE A 544 -33.12 31.09 -16.81
N LEU A 545 -32.05 31.52 -17.45
CA LEU A 545 -32.01 32.54 -18.50
C LEU A 545 -31.86 31.91 -19.91
N MET A 546 -32.29 32.61 -20.97
CA MET A 546 -32.09 32.15 -22.36
C MET A 546 -30.60 32.06 -22.77
N SER A 547 -29.71 32.68 -22.00
CA SER A 547 -28.25 32.62 -22.17
C SER A 547 -27.58 31.53 -21.33
N ASP A 548 -28.31 30.81 -20.49
CA ASP A 548 -27.74 29.71 -19.71
C ASP A 548 -27.47 28.49 -20.59
N ILE A 549 -26.36 27.83 -20.33
CA ILE A 549 -26.04 26.51 -20.87
C ILE A 549 -26.41 25.47 -19.83
N VAL A 550 -27.22 24.48 -20.22
CA VAL A 550 -27.63 23.35 -19.37
C VAL A 550 -26.74 22.16 -19.69
N PHE A 551 -26.30 21.41 -18.68
CA PHE A 551 -25.54 20.18 -18.90
C PHE A 551 -25.92 19.05 -17.94
N LEU A 552 -25.85 17.83 -18.47
CA LEU A 552 -25.94 16.56 -17.73
C LEU A 552 -24.51 16.03 -17.50
N ARG A 553 -24.19 15.61 -16.26
CA ARG A 553 -22.89 15.00 -15.91
C ARG A 553 -22.94 13.49 -16.13
N ALA A 554 -22.60 13.03 -17.33
CA ALA A 554 -22.49 11.63 -17.68
C ALA A 554 -21.07 11.08 -17.43
N TRP A 555 -20.94 9.76 -17.41
CA TRP A 555 -19.67 9.06 -17.29
C TRP A 555 -19.67 7.84 -18.20
N THR A 556 -18.57 7.59 -18.90
CA THR A 556 -18.37 6.39 -19.73
C THR A 556 -17.14 5.64 -19.24
N GLN A 557 -17.18 4.31 -19.26
CA GLN A 557 -15.99 3.50 -19.07
C GLN A 557 -14.98 3.77 -20.20
N VAL A 558 -13.69 3.61 -19.93
CA VAL A 558 -12.61 3.72 -20.91
C VAL A 558 -11.66 2.54 -20.72
N GLU A 559 -11.55 1.69 -21.73
CA GLU A 559 -10.58 0.59 -21.72
C GLU A 559 -9.12 1.08 -21.74
N VAL A 560 -8.25 0.29 -21.14
CA VAL A 560 -6.80 0.40 -21.23
C VAL A 560 -6.36 -0.43 -22.45
N PRO A 561 -5.53 0.09 -23.36
CA PRO A 561 -5.06 -0.70 -24.50
C PRO A 561 -4.21 -1.88 -24.04
N GLN A 562 -4.51 -3.08 -24.54
CA GLN A 562 -3.70 -4.28 -24.33
C GLN A 562 -2.47 -4.25 -25.27
N PHE A 563 -1.50 -3.39 -24.92
CA PHE A 563 -0.27 -3.23 -25.68
C PHE A 563 0.93 -3.23 -24.74
N TYR A 564 1.84 -4.18 -24.96
CA TYR A 564 3.22 -4.14 -24.46
C TYR A 564 4.16 -4.55 -25.60
N ASN A 565 5.40 -4.05 -25.57
CA ASN A 565 6.44 -4.39 -26.55
C ASN A 565 7.80 -4.47 -25.82
N PRO A 566 8.44 -5.65 -25.69
CA PRO A 566 9.68 -5.81 -24.93
C PRO A 566 10.85 -5.00 -25.52
N LEU A 567 11.73 -4.49 -24.66
CA LEU A 567 12.89 -3.71 -25.07
C LEU A 567 14.07 -4.64 -25.41
N THR A 568 14.12 -5.07 -26.67
CA THR A 568 15.11 -5.99 -27.23
C THR A 568 16.42 -5.31 -27.67
N THR A 569 17.00 -4.45 -26.82
CA THR A 569 18.24 -3.70 -27.16
C THR A 569 19.42 -4.61 -27.52
N ALA A 570 19.55 -5.77 -26.87
CA ALA A 570 20.64 -6.73 -27.11
C ALA A 570 20.47 -7.56 -28.40
N LEU A 571 19.36 -7.38 -29.15
CA LEU A 571 19.13 -7.99 -30.47
C LEU A 571 19.39 -7.00 -31.61
N GLN A 572 20.10 -5.91 -31.35
CA GLN A 572 20.32 -4.82 -32.32
C GLN A 572 21.77 -4.32 -32.25
N PRO A 573 22.38 -3.94 -33.38
CA PRO A 573 23.72 -3.34 -33.39
C PRO A 573 23.73 -2.04 -32.58
N ARG A 574 24.80 -1.82 -31.82
CA ARG A 574 24.97 -0.68 -30.90
C ARG A 574 24.76 0.70 -31.54
N ASP A 575 25.07 0.84 -32.83
CA ASP A 575 24.84 2.07 -33.60
C ASP A 575 23.34 2.37 -33.85
N GLN A 576 22.49 1.34 -33.84
CA GLN A 576 21.05 1.49 -34.00
C GLN A 576 20.33 1.65 -32.67
N THR A 577 19.91 2.88 -32.36
CA THR A 577 18.97 3.12 -31.26
C THR A 577 17.63 2.40 -31.52
N TRP A 578 17.14 1.66 -30.52
CA TRP A 578 15.86 0.95 -30.56
C TRP A 578 14.67 1.88 -30.86
N LYS A 579 13.79 1.45 -31.77
CA LYS A 579 12.66 2.24 -32.32
C LYS A 579 11.32 1.57 -32.00
N GLY A 580 10.68 2.01 -30.92
CA GLY A 580 9.31 1.64 -30.58
C GLY A 580 8.24 2.53 -31.24
N MET A 581 7.02 2.42 -30.74
CA MET A 581 5.90 3.32 -31.06
C MET A 581 6.29 4.78 -30.77
N ARG A 582 6.11 5.68 -31.74
CA ARG A 582 6.36 7.12 -31.59
C ARG A 582 5.23 7.81 -30.83
N THR A 583 5.54 8.93 -30.18
CA THR A 583 4.55 9.76 -29.49
C THR A 583 3.62 10.49 -30.46
N VAL A 584 2.44 10.89 -29.99
CA VAL A 584 1.49 11.70 -30.78
C VAL A 584 2.04 13.11 -31.06
N ALA A 585 3.10 13.55 -30.38
CA ALA A 585 3.81 14.78 -30.68
C ALA A 585 4.82 14.62 -31.84
N GLU A 586 5.54 13.49 -31.90
CA GLU A 586 6.47 13.17 -32.99
C GLU A 586 5.73 12.89 -34.28
N LEU A 587 4.73 12.00 -34.26
CA LEU A 587 3.91 11.68 -35.44
C LEU A 587 3.28 12.93 -36.09
N ARG A 588 2.93 13.95 -35.30
CA ARG A 588 2.43 15.23 -35.81
C ARG A 588 3.50 16.11 -36.46
N ARG A 589 4.75 16.04 -36.01
CA ARG A 589 5.88 16.73 -36.67
C ARG A 589 6.21 16.03 -37.98
N ASP A 590 6.36 14.70 -37.93
CA ASP A 590 6.70 13.85 -39.08
C ASP A 590 5.69 14.02 -40.23
N HIS A 591 4.38 14.07 -39.90
CA HIS A 591 3.31 14.32 -40.87
C HIS A 591 2.91 15.80 -41.04
N ASN A 592 3.62 16.76 -40.43
CA ASN A 592 3.33 18.20 -40.46
C ASN A 592 1.87 18.57 -40.07
N LEU A 593 1.25 17.79 -39.18
CA LEU A 593 -0.15 17.96 -38.75
C LEU A 593 -0.28 18.94 -37.57
N PRO A 594 -1.07 20.02 -37.69
CA PRO A 594 -1.26 20.97 -36.61
C PRO A 594 -2.01 20.37 -35.41
N ILE A 595 -1.76 20.93 -34.22
CA ILE A 595 -2.46 20.52 -32.99
C ILE A 595 -3.94 20.95 -33.08
N PRO A 596 -4.92 20.06 -32.87
CA PRO A 596 -6.34 20.41 -32.96
C PRO A 596 -6.79 21.29 -31.77
N VAL A 597 -7.07 22.56 -32.05
CA VAL A 597 -7.51 23.56 -31.05
C VAL A 597 -8.93 24.04 -31.35
N ASN A 598 -9.85 23.82 -30.40
CA ASN A 598 -11.21 24.38 -30.48
C ASN A 598 -11.20 25.84 -29.98
N LYS A 599 -11.56 26.79 -30.87
CA LYS A 599 -11.62 28.24 -30.61
C LYS A 599 -12.58 28.64 -29.48
N ASP A 600 -13.56 27.82 -29.15
CA ASP A 600 -14.53 28.04 -28.07
C ASP A 600 -14.08 27.43 -26.73
N SER A 601 -13.07 26.56 -26.75
CA SER A 601 -12.44 26.03 -25.53
C SER A 601 -11.28 26.90 -25.02
N LEU A 602 -10.86 27.92 -25.79
CA LEU A 602 -9.82 28.87 -25.38
C LEU A 602 -10.40 29.90 -24.39
N TYR A 603 -9.76 30.01 -23.22
CA TYR A 603 -10.09 31.01 -22.21
C TYR A 603 -9.85 32.43 -22.73
N LYS A 604 -10.78 33.34 -22.40
CA LYS A 604 -10.80 34.75 -22.82
C LYS A 604 -11.13 35.62 -21.61
N LYS A 605 -10.54 36.81 -21.51
CA LYS A 605 -10.81 37.77 -20.42
C LYS A 605 -12.28 38.22 -20.46
N ILE A 606 -13.02 38.04 -19.36
CA ILE A 606 -14.47 38.30 -19.30
C ILE A 606 -14.77 39.62 -18.58
N GLU A 607 -15.18 40.64 -19.31
CA GLU A 607 -15.58 41.93 -18.73
C GLU A 607 -17.07 41.98 -18.38
N ARG A 608 -17.39 41.90 -17.08
CA ARG A 608 -18.76 41.83 -16.57
C ARG A 608 -19.35 43.24 -16.34
N LYS A 609 -20.32 43.64 -17.17
CA LYS A 609 -21.07 44.89 -16.99
C LYS A 609 -21.94 44.82 -15.71
N PRO A 610 -22.06 45.91 -14.91
CA PRO A 610 -22.80 45.89 -13.65
C PRO A 610 -24.32 45.72 -13.89
N ARG A 611 -24.88 44.61 -13.42
CA ARG A 611 -26.30 44.26 -13.58
C ARG A 611 -27.19 45.17 -12.74
N LYS A 612 -27.97 46.03 -13.40
CA LYS A 612 -29.07 46.79 -12.78
C LYS A 612 -30.35 45.95 -12.90
N PHE A 613 -31.07 45.79 -11.80
CA PHE A 613 -32.36 45.11 -11.77
C PHE A 613 -33.51 46.10 -11.95
N ASN A 614 -34.65 45.63 -12.45
CA ASN A 614 -35.88 46.42 -12.55
C ASN A 614 -36.46 46.68 -11.14
N PRO A 615 -37.13 47.83 -10.92
CA PRO A 615 -37.84 48.08 -9.66
C PRO A 615 -39.00 47.10 -9.48
N VAL A 616 -39.37 46.84 -8.21
CA VAL A 616 -40.51 45.98 -7.86
C VAL A 616 -41.82 46.61 -8.35
N VAL A 617 -42.62 45.85 -9.09
CA VAL A 617 -43.94 46.27 -9.59
C VAL A 617 -45.03 45.54 -8.81
N ILE A 618 -45.73 46.26 -7.95
CA ILE A 618 -46.82 45.71 -7.15
C ILE A 618 -48.08 45.51 -8.03
N PRO A 619 -48.74 44.34 -8.01
CA PRO A 619 -49.98 44.13 -8.76
C PRO A 619 -51.09 45.08 -8.31
N LYS A 620 -51.79 45.73 -9.25
CA LYS A 620 -52.84 46.73 -8.95
C LYS A 620 -53.90 46.25 -7.96
N LYS A 621 -54.33 44.97 -8.06
CA LYS A 621 -55.30 44.36 -7.13
C LYS A 621 -54.74 44.32 -5.69
N LEU A 622 -53.48 43.94 -5.52
CA LEU A 622 -52.83 43.92 -4.21
C LEU A 622 -52.64 45.35 -3.68
N GLN A 623 -52.18 46.29 -4.53
CA GLN A 623 -52.02 47.70 -4.16
C GLN A 623 -53.33 48.38 -3.73
N ALA A 624 -54.48 47.94 -4.26
CA ALA A 624 -55.79 48.41 -3.80
C ALA A 624 -56.09 47.93 -2.38
N ASN A 625 -55.86 46.64 -2.12
CA ASN A 625 -56.18 45.95 -0.87
C ASN A 625 -55.17 46.18 0.27
N LEU A 626 -54.00 46.78 0.02
CA LEU A 626 -53.06 47.13 1.08
C LEU A 626 -53.69 48.08 2.12
N PRO A 627 -53.47 47.85 3.44
CA PRO A 627 -53.90 48.79 4.47
C PRO A 627 -53.24 50.16 4.28
N PHE A 628 -53.91 51.21 4.74
CA PHE A 628 -53.62 52.60 4.39
C PHE A 628 -52.15 53.01 4.63
N GLU A 629 -51.55 52.55 5.72
CA GLU A 629 -50.17 52.85 6.11
C GLU A 629 -49.13 52.28 5.13
N SER A 630 -49.26 51.01 4.73
CA SER A 630 -48.31 50.34 3.82
C SER A 630 -48.55 50.68 2.34
N LYS A 631 -49.60 51.44 2.03
CA LYS A 631 -50.00 51.79 0.67
C LYS A 631 -48.98 52.76 0.03
N PRO A 632 -48.31 52.38 -1.07
CA PRO A 632 -47.19 53.16 -1.61
C PRO A 632 -47.67 54.50 -2.18
N LYS A 633 -47.13 55.60 -1.62
CA LYS A 633 -47.52 57.00 -1.88
C LYS A 633 -46.98 57.53 -3.23
N HIS A 634 -47.06 56.73 -4.29
CA HIS A 634 -46.61 57.09 -5.64
C HIS A 634 -47.58 58.07 -6.32
N GLN A 635 -47.24 59.36 -6.29
CA GLN A 635 -47.94 60.36 -7.11
C GLN A 635 -47.59 60.16 -8.61
N PRO A 636 -48.58 60.03 -9.50
CA PRO A 636 -48.32 59.95 -10.94
C PRO A 636 -47.80 61.29 -11.47
N LYS A 637 -46.78 61.27 -12.33
CA LYS A 637 -46.27 62.48 -12.99
C LYS A 637 -47.41 63.16 -13.77
N ARG A 638 -47.68 64.44 -13.48
CA ARG A 638 -48.68 65.24 -14.19
C ARG A 638 -48.29 65.38 -15.67
N LYS A 639 -49.27 65.21 -16.58
CA LYS A 639 -49.08 65.40 -18.03
C LYS A 639 -48.93 66.88 -18.44
N ARG A 640 -49.47 67.80 -17.65
CA ARG A 640 -49.34 69.25 -17.83
C ARG A 640 -48.57 69.85 -16.65
N PRO A 641 -47.55 70.69 -16.87
CA PRO A 641 -46.86 71.38 -15.79
C PRO A 641 -47.78 72.39 -15.09
N ARG A 642 -47.50 72.68 -13.82
CA ARG A 642 -48.17 73.73 -13.05
C ARG A 642 -47.88 75.12 -13.61
N LEU A 643 -48.73 76.10 -13.26
CA LEU A 643 -48.46 77.51 -13.59
C LEU A 643 -47.15 78.00 -12.94
N GLU A 644 -46.87 77.56 -11.72
CA GLU A 644 -45.61 77.76 -11.00
C GLU A 644 -44.40 77.26 -11.81
N GLU A 645 -44.43 75.99 -12.24
CA GLU A 645 -43.38 75.35 -13.04
C GLU A 645 -43.20 76.02 -14.40
N ARG A 646 -44.28 76.54 -15.01
CA ARG A 646 -44.22 77.32 -16.26
C ARG A 646 -43.60 78.70 -16.05
N ARG A 647 -43.89 79.37 -14.93
CA ARG A 647 -43.27 80.67 -14.55
C ARG A 647 -41.78 80.49 -14.24
N GLN A 648 -41.42 79.48 -13.44
CA GLN A 648 -40.00 79.17 -13.15
C GLN A 648 -39.22 78.79 -14.42
N LYS A 649 -39.78 77.98 -15.33
CA LYS A 649 -39.15 77.70 -16.63
C LYS A 649 -39.13 78.89 -17.60
N GLY A 650 -39.86 79.96 -17.32
CA GLY A 650 -39.80 81.20 -18.08
C GLY A 650 -38.62 82.09 -17.69
N VAL A 651 -37.98 81.84 -16.55
CA VAL A 651 -36.72 82.50 -16.17
C VAL A 651 -35.58 81.84 -16.95
N ILE A 652 -34.99 82.58 -17.88
CA ILE A 652 -33.87 82.12 -18.69
C ILE A 652 -32.58 82.46 -17.94
N ASP A 653 -31.96 81.48 -17.29
CA ASP A 653 -30.65 81.67 -16.64
C ASP A 653 -29.63 82.24 -17.63
N GLU A 654 -28.77 83.16 -17.19
CA GLU A 654 -27.72 83.69 -18.05
C GLU A 654 -26.71 82.62 -18.47
N SER A 655 -25.95 82.90 -19.54
CA SER A 655 -24.92 81.95 -20.03
C SER A 655 -23.83 81.65 -18.99
N HIS A 656 -23.56 82.59 -18.07
CA HIS A 656 -22.63 82.43 -16.96
C HIS A 656 -23.22 81.61 -15.81
N GLU A 657 -24.43 81.96 -15.35
CA GLU A 657 -25.15 81.20 -14.31
C GLU A 657 -25.36 79.73 -14.71
N ARG A 658 -25.66 79.49 -15.98
CA ARG A 658 -25.83 78.13 -16.52
C ARG A 658 -24.54 77.31 -16.49
N LYS A 659 -23.38 77.95 -16.73
CA LYS A 659 -22.05 77.34 -16.53
C LYS A 659 -21.80 77.03 -15.05
N ILE A 660 -22.07 77.98 -14.15
CA ILE A 660 -21.94 77.77 -12.69
C ILE A 660 -22.83 76.60 -12.22
N ARG A 661 -24.12 76.59 -12.61
CA ARG A 661 -25.05 75.51 -12.22
C ARG A 661 -24.60 74.15 -12.77
N GLY A 662 -24.05 74.11 -13.98
CA GLY A 662 -23.42 72.91 -14.56
C GLY A 662 -22.20 72.44 -13.75
N LEU A 663 -21.29 73.35 -13.40
CA LEU A 663 -20.10 73.07 -12.57
C LEU A 663 -20.50 72.54 -11.19
N VAL A 664 -21.46 73.17 -10.52
CA VAL A 664 -21.97 72.73 -9.21
C VAL A 664 -22.59 71.33 -9.29
N GLN A 665 -23.36 71.03 -10.35
CA GLN A 665 -23.89 69.68 -10.57
C GLN A 665 -22.77 68.65 -10.81
N GLN A 666 -21.73 68.99 -11.58
CA GLN A 666 -20.57 68.11 -11.77
C GLN A 666 -19.82 67.85 -10.46
N LEU A 667 -19.52 68.89 -9.68
CA LEU A 667 -18.88 68.78 -8.37
C LEU A 667 -19.71 67.93 -7.39
N GLN A 668 -21.03 68.11 -7.35
CA GLN A 668 -21.93 67.27 -6.56
C GLN A 668 -21.93 65.81 -7.02
N LEU A 669 -21.89 65.53 -8.33
CA LEU A 669 -21.78 64.17 -8.87
C LEU A 669 -20.41 63.53 -8.57
N MET A 670 -19.32 64.29 -8.67
CA MET A 670 -17.97 63.84 -8.31
C MET A 670 -17.86 63.52 -6.82
N ASN A 671 -18.39 64.37 -5.94
CA ASN A 671 -18.40 64.11 -4.50
C ASN A 671 -19.29 62.89 -4.16
N ASN A 672 -20.50 62.81 -4.71
CA ASN A 672 -21.39 61.66 -4.52
C ASN A 672 -20.79 60.34 -5.01
N THR A 673 -20.02 60.34 -6.11
CA THR A 673 -19.35 59.12 -6.60
C THR A 673 -18.07 58.80 -5.81
N LYS A 674 -17.31 59.80 -5.36
CA LYS A 674 -16.17 59.64 -4.43
C LYS A 674 -16.63 59.04 -3.10
N MET A 675 -17.67 59.58 -2.48
CA MET A 675 -18.25 59.06 -1.24
C MET A 675 -18.85 57.66 -1.43
N LYS A 676 -19.56 57.38 -2.53
CA LYS A 676 -20.03 56.01 -2.79
C LYS A 676 -18.88 55.00 -2.94
N LYS A 677 -17.79 55.37 -3.62
CA LYS A 677 -16.56 54.53 -3.70
C LYS A 677 -15.91 54.34 -2.34
N ARG A 678 -15.81 55.40 -1.52
CA ARG A 678 -15.28 55.35 -0.15
C ARG A 678 -16.10 54.41 0.74
N ASN A 679 -17.41 54.62 0.82
CA ASN A 679 -18.32 53.84 1.66
C ASN A 679 -18.43 52.37 1.20
N LEU A 680 -18.14 52.05 -0.08
CA LEU A 680 -17.99 50.66 -0.54
C LEU A 680 -16.70 50.04 -0.02
N LYS A 681 -15.55 50.72 -0.20
CA LYS A 681 -14.25 50.26 0.34
C LYS A 681 -14.26 50.10 1.86
N GLU A 682 -14.93 50.99 2.59
CA GLU A 682 -15.07 50.90 4.05
C GLU A 682 -15.96 49.71 4.46
N LYS A 683 -17.00 49.39 3.68
CA LYS A 683 -17.81 48.17 3.89
C LYS A 683 -17.07 46.89 3.50
N GLU A 684 -16.21 46.93 2.50
CA GLU A 684 -15.33 45.82 2.11
C GLU A 684 -14.30 45.55 3.22
N LYS A 685 -13.61 46.59 3.72
CA LYS A 685 -12.71 46.49 4.88
C LYS A 685 -13.43 45.99 6.13
N LYS A 686 -14.60 46.56 6.49
CA LYS A 686 -15.36 46.13 7.67
C LYS A 686 -15.78 44.66 7.57
N LYS A 687 -16.15 44.17 6.38
CA LYS A 687 -16.48 42.76 6.13
C LYS A 687 -15.27 41.81 6.19
N ALA A 688 -14.07 42.28 5.87
CA ALA A 688 -12.86 41.49 6.05
C ALA A 688 -12.54 41.34 7.55
N TRP A 689 -12.51 42.46 8.27
CA TRP A 689 -12.32 42.48 9.73
C TRP A 689 -13.42 41.71 10.50
N GLU A 690 -14.68 41.78 10.07
CA GLU A 690 -15.79 40.98 10.63
C GLU A 690 -15.66 39.47 10.38
N LYS A 691 -14.80 39.01 9.45
CA LYS A 691 -14.47 37.59 9.28
C LYS A 691 -13.25 37.19 10.12
N GLU A 692 -12.22 38.01 10.09
CA GLU A 692 -10.98 37.86 10.86
C GLU A 692 -11.30 37.77 12.37
N LYS A 693 -12.06 38.73 12.89
CA LYS A 693 -12.54 38.74 14.28
C LYS A 693 -13.44 37.55 14.63
N LYS A 694 -14.13 36.95 13.66
CA LYS A 694 -14.91 35.71 13.90
C LYS A 694 -14.00 34.51 14.10
N LYS A 695 -12.99 34.32 13.24
CA LYS A 695 -11.95 33.31 13.43
C LYS A 695 -11.26 33.46 14.79
N GLU A 696 -10.88 34.69 15.15
CA GLU A 696 -10.27 35.01 16.45
C GLU A 696 -11.23 34.67 17.62
N GLU A 697 -12.51 35.04 17.53
CA GLU A 697 -13.50 34.68 18.54
C GLU A 697 -13.76 33.16 18.62
N GLU A 698 -13.66 32.42 17.52
CA GLU A 698 -13.80 30.96 17.44
C GLU A 698 -12.60 30.26 18.09
N LEU A 699 -11.36 30.68 17.77
CA LEU A 699 -10.14 30.23 18.44
C LEU A 699 -10.16 30.55 19.94
N SER A 700 -10.58 31.76 20.31
CA SER A 700 -10.73 32.16 21.72
C SER A 700 -11.78 31.32 22.46
N LYS A 701 -12.83 30.85 21.77
CA LYS A 701 -13.84 29.91 22.32
C LYS A 701 -13.27 28.50 22.47
N LYS A 702 -12.50 27.97 21.49
CA LYS A 702 -11.78 26.68 21.61
C LYS A 702 -10.87 26.69 22.85
N ARG A 703 -9.92 27.64 22.91
CA ARG A 703 -9.00 27.80 24.04
C ARG A 703 -9.71 27.90 25.40
N LYS A 704 -10.75 28.75 25.53
CA LYS A 704 -11.52 28.88 26.79
C LYS A 704 -12.34 27.64 27.16
N ARG A 705 -12.63 26.74 26.20
CA ARG A 705 -13.23 25.42 26.44
C ARG A 705 -12.20 24.44 26.99
N GLU A 706 -10.97 24.47 26.48
CA GLU A 706 -9.84 23.67 26.98
C GLU A 706 -9.36 24.11 28.36
N GLU A 707 -9.10 25.40 28.58
CA GLU A 707 -8.72 25.96 29.90
C GLU A 707 -9.75 25.55 30.97
N ARG A 708 -11.04 25.57 30.63
CA ARG A 708 -12.12 25.10 31.51
C ARG A 708 -12.13 23.58 31.71
N ARG A 709 -11.95 22.78 30.66
CA ARG A 709 -11.79 21.31 30.73
C ARG A 709 -10.59 20.94 31.60
N GLU A 710 -9.49 21.67 31.52
CA GLU A 710 -8.29 21.42 32.30
C GLU A 710 -8.46 21.81 33.77
N LYS A 711 -9.11 22.95 34.05
CA LYS A 711 -9.50 23.34 35.42
C LYS A 711 -10.40 22.28 36.08
N TYR A 712 -11.45 21.80 35.39
CA TYR A 712 -12.30 20.74 35.92
C TYR A 712 -11.55 19.40 36.09
N ARG A 713 -10.61 19.04 35.20
CA ARG A 713 -9.74 17.86 35.39
C ARG A 713 -8.81 18.00 36.61
N LYS A 714 -8.33 19.20 36.92
CA LYS A 714 -7.53 19.49 38.14
C LYS A 714 -8.41 19.42 39.40
N GLU A 715 -9.60 20.01 39.36
CA GLU A 715 -10.59 19.95 40.46
C GLU A 715 -11.07 18.52 40.76
N ASP A 716 -11.40 17.73 39.74
CA ASP A 716 -11.77 16.31 39.90
C ASP A 716 -10.61 15.47 40.48
N LYS A 717 -9.36 15.69 40.02
CA LYS A 717 -8.17 15.05 40.62
C LYS A 717 -7.97 15.44 42.08
N LEU A 718 -8.22 16.69 42.47
CA LEU A 718 -8.15 17.15 43.86
C LEU A 718 -9.27 16.53 44.70
N ASN A 719 -10.52 16.57 44.23
CA ASN A 719 -11.68 15.98 44.90
C ASN A 719 -11.57 14.45 45.04
N LYS A 720 -10.86 13.77 44.13
CA LYS A 720 -10.54 12.34 44.24
C LYS A 720 -9.40 12.05 45.22
N LYS A 721 -8.48 13.00 45.47
CA LYS A 721 -7.49 12.89 46.55
C LYS A 721 -8.14 13.12 47.92
N SER A 722 -9.01 14.12 48.06
CA SER A 722 -9.76 14.44 49.30
C SER A 722 -10.98 13.53 49.55
N ARG A 723 -11.04 12.37 48.90
CA ARG A 723 -12.01 11.28 49.11
C ARG A 723 -11.28 9.92 49.23
N ARG A 724 -9.99 9.97 49.54
CA ARG A 724 -9.03 8.84 49.59
C ARG A 724 -8.07 9.02 50.76
N ALA A 725 -7.71 10.27 51.07
CA ALA A 725 -7.59 10.74 52.45
C ALA A 725 -8.98 11.07 53.00
#